data_AF-A0A952RKK8-F1
#
_entry.id   AF-A0A952RKK8-F1
#
_cell.length_a   1.000
_cell.length_b   1.000
_cell.length_c   1.000
_cell.angle_alpha   90.00
_cell.angle_beta   90.00
_cell.angle_gamma   90.00
#
_symmetry.space_group_name_H-M   'P 1'
#
loop_
_entity.id
_entity.type
_entity.pdbx_description
1 polymer ?
#
loop_
_entity_poly.entity_id
_entity_poly.type
_entity_poly.pdbx_seq_one_letter_code
_entity_poly.pdbx_strand_id
1 'polypeptide(L)'
;MSARTSSSRFLVVIASIFFTGAGLVAACGSDADDGATNGVDGGDGAPGTSSGDPPVNDGGLPPVNEGGVPSECEGIDPDREVDCSGKCGPVRDICTGKVRACGGCPNLEGPDGGDGGVQACDLATNTCTPPKRTCADLGAECGTAKNTCGEYLDCPDGPTKGCADGKECDPDTNKCRDCQAVTCKDLGYECGSAWLGCGEDKPSNYEDCGSCGPAADGGARVCNTQFHTCEPKCTPRPAKELCDEAKARKGLECGVISNGCGGTVNCDAVSGYGCKSGESCGVRGIANRCDPAAQPDECKALGRTCGEITSACNGKKISCGSCPSGEVCNANGVCGAPCTPKSCDDFEGFECGRFDDGCGGTLTCGTCPGGVCNNATNSCCTTNTCSTYTGKCGLDLPNGCGQNTVDCACTSGGRCTRDGGVASAPATSTTGICCSPRTVASYRSQGQCGTRLSDGCGATIDVSCLNGGTCVNSPSGQPASAPPNGTPGTCCAPTHTCSGQDAGACAAVQDSCRPPGTMVQCSGNCGGTQSCIGGACCQPATCNGNGGEGGECNVTKDANGCGDDQTCNCAGGRTCWCGDHQCGAGDGAGQCKAALTCSSAPYTGKCGTQLDNGIGQKINCNCTGGRVCSETAAGQTGTCECPAGTPFECSDVLKNGDECGSFANGCGGTVSCGCTGGKVCNTSASPKKCCTAKVCPTRAEGSECGTISNQCGGTISCGCPSGAANANFKCTSGRCTCVKDTCRGRTGPQPDLCGGTLQCGG
;
A
#
# COMPACT_ATOMS: atom_id res chain seq x y z
N MET A 1 34.75 47.71 30.31
CA MET A 1 34.53 49.15 30.57
C MET A 1 33.50 49.66 29.57
N SER A 2 32.50 50.37 30.08
CA SER A 2 31.30 50.87 29.39
C SER A 2 31.56 51.72 28.14
N ALA A 3 30.65 51.65 27.16
CA ALA A 3 30.04 52.77 26.40
C ALA A 3 29.35 52.20 25.14
N ARG A 4 28.00 52.20 25.06
CA ARG A 4 27.12 53.31 24.62
C ARG A 4 27.09 53.55 23.11
N THR A 5 25.99 53.10 22.52
CA THR A 5 25.27 53.61 21.34
C THR A 5 24.72 55.03 21.57
N SER A 6 24.72 55.87 20.52
CA SER A 6 23.67 56.85 20.16
C SER A 6 24.10 57.61 18.88
N SER A 7 23.32 57.61 17.79
CA SER A 7 22.29 58.63 17.42
C SER A 7 22.93 59.92 16.85
N SER A 8 22.45 60.64 15.84
CA SER A 8 21.14 60.85 15.20
C SER A 8 21.32 61.86 14.04
N ARG A 9 20.34 61.96 13.12
CA ARG A 9 19.64 63.22 12.65
C ARG A 9 18.82 62.93 11.37
N PHE A 10 17.48 62.92 11.44
CA PHE A 10 16.50 64.04 11.28
C PHE A 10 16.37 64.53 9.82
N LEU A 11 15.28 64.19 9.10
CA LEU A 11 13.92 64.81 9.01
C LEU A 11 13.82 65.81 7.81
N VAL A 12 13.17 65.45 6.69
CA VAL A 12 11.82 65.88 6.15
C VAL A 12 11.64 67.41 6.18
N VAL A 13 11.21 68.14 5.12
CA VAL A 13 9.86 68.30 4.49
C VAL A 13 10.06 69.23 3.25
N ILE A 14 9.35 69.12 2.11
CA ILE A 14 8.15 69.91 1.67
C ILE A 14 7.91 69.54 0.18
N ALA A 15 6.81 68.86 -0.19
CA ALA A 15 5.53 69.38 -0.75
C ALA A 15 5.69 70.02 -2.16
N SER A 16 4.90 69.80 -3.22
CA SER A 16 3.54 69.30 -3.45
C SER A 16 3.34 69.07 -4.98
N ILE A 17 2.21 68.46 -5.37
CA ILE A 17 1.36 68.72 -6.56
C ILE A 17 1.04 67.46 -7.41
N PHE A 18 -0.27 67.27 -7.54
CA PHE A 18 -1.06 66.34 -8.35
C PHE A 18 -0.64 66.26 -9.84
N PHE A 19 -0.74 65.08 -10.47
CA PHE A 19 -1.80 64.75 -11.44
C PHE A 19 -1.66 63.29 -11.94
N THR A 20 -2.81 62.78 -12.37
CA THR A 20 -3.20 61.45 -12.82
C THR A 20 -2.48 60.91 -14.07
N GLY A 21 -2.49 59.57 -14.22
CA GLY A 21 -2.86 58.97 -15.52
C GLY A 21 -1.82 58.06 -16.17
N ALA A 22 -2.09 56.75 -16.06
CA ALA A 22 -1.79 55.62 -16.94
C ALA A 22 -1.00 55.81 -18.26
N GLY A 23 -0.17 54.80 -18.57
CA GLY A 23 -0.28 54.09 -19.84
C GLY A 23 0.96 53.99 -20.74
N LEU A 24 1.57 52.80 -20.72
CA LEU A 24 1.82 51.93 -21.88
C LEU A 24 2.91 52.25 -22.95
N VAL A 25 3.83 51.27 -23.07
CA VAL A 25 4.52 50.65 -24.23
C VAL A 25 5.50 51.41 -25.14
N ALA A 26 6.57 50.67 -25.45
CA ALA A 26 7.10 50.34 -26.78
C ALA A 26 8.36 51.07 -27.29
N ALA A 27 9.40 50.24 -27.36
CA ALA A 27 10.10 49.86 -28.60
C ALA A 27 11.42 50.54 -28.94
N CYS A 28 12.27 49.66 -29.47
CA CYS A 28 13.64 49.73 -29.90
C CYS A 28 13.85 50.50 -31.21
N GLY A 29 15.11 50.83 -31.47
CA GLY A 29 15.65 51.22 -32.78
C GLY A 29 17.03 50.58 -32.97
N SER A 30 17.29 50.09 -34.18
CA SER A 30 18.42 49.30 -34.66
C SER A 30 19.40 50.11 -35.54
N ASP A 31 20.36 49.38 -36.13
CA ASP A 31 21.21 49.70 -37.30
C ASP A 31 22.63 50.25 -36.96
N ALA A 32 23.76 49.91 -37.61
CA ALA A 32 24.13 49.04 -38.74
C ALA A 32 25.69 48.93 -38.88
N ASP A 33 26.12 47.88 -39.60
CA ASP A 33 27.19 47.74 -40.61
C ASP A 33 28.74 47.83 -40.38
N ASP A 34 29.38 46.81 -41.00
CA ASP A 34 30.59 46.76 -41.85
C ASP A 34 32.05 46.86 -41.34
N GLY A 35 32.90 45.95 -41.87
CA GLY A 35 34.28 46.29 -42.26
C GLY A 35 35.37 45.24 -41.99
N ALA A 36 35.77 44.52 -43.04
CA ALA A 36 36.93 43.61 -43.08
C ALA A 36 38.30 44.33 -43.16
N THR A 37 39.38 43.64 -42.77
CA THR A 37 40.66 43.41 -43.52
C THR A 37 41.95 43.47 -42.70
N ASN A 38 42.92 42.64 -43.17
CA ASN A 38 44.38 42.65 -43.02
C ASN A 38 45.03 41.77 -41.94
N GLY A 39 45.75 40.75 -42.43
CA GLY A 39 46.75 39.97 -41.68
C GLY A 39 48.19 40.39 -41.97
N VAL A 40 49.15 39.75 -41.28
CA VAL A 40 50.54 39.44 -41.73
C VAL A 40 51.23 38.47 -40.75
N ASP A 41 51.58 37.29 -41.28
CA ASP A 41 52.82 36.49 -41.25
C ASP A 41 53.71 36.17 -40.02
N GLY A 42 54.05 34.86 -39.93
CA GLY A 42 55.34 34.25 -39.50
C GLY A 42 55.25 33.38 -38.21
N GLY A 43 55.22 32.03 -38.22
CA GLY A 43 56.26 31.04 -38.61
C GLY A 43 57.19 30.76 -37.40
N ASP A 44 57.52 29.57 -36.88
CA ASP A 44 57.45 28.14 -37.24
C ASP A 44 57.61 27.27 -35.95
N GLY A 45 57.20 25.98 -35.97
CA GLY A 45 57.82 24.93 -35.14
C GLY A 45 56.91 23.98 -34.32
N ALA A 46 56.56 22.82 -34.90
CA ALA A 46 55.90 21.64 -34.29
C ALA A 46 56.84 20.89 -33.27
N PRO A 47 56.43 19.87 -32.46
CA PRO A 47 55.28 18.96 -32.67
C PRO A 47 54.41 18.55 -31.46
N GLY A 48 53.14 18.24 -31.78
CA GLY A 48 52.33 17.14 -31.25
C GLY A 48 52.33 16.79 -29.76
N THR A 49 51.33 17.29 -29.04
CA THR A 49 50.72 16.58 -27.90
C THR A 49 49.20 16.62 -28.06
N SER A 50 48.62 15.53 -28.55
CA SER A 50 47.19 15.26 -28.47
C SER A 50 46.94 14.36 -27.26
N SER A 51 46.50 14.96 -26.17
CA SER A 51 45.70 14.31 -25.14
C SER A 51 44.47 15.19 -25.02
N GLY A 52 43.43 14.86 -25.79
CA GLY A 52 42.12 15.46 -25.63
C GLY A 52 41.49 14.89 -24.37
N ASP A 53 41.18 15.76 -23.42
CA ASP A 53 40.25 15.45 -22.35
C ASP A 53 38.87 15.13 -22.97
N PRO A 54 38.20 14.03 -22.61
CA PRO A 54 36.80 13.83 -22.96
C PRO A 54 35.91 14.71 -22.05
N PRO A 55 34.77 15.23 -22.56
CA PRO A 55 33.86 16.03 -21.76
C PRO A 55 33.10 15.13 -20.78
N VAL A 56 33.34 15.32 -19.48
CA VAL A 56 32.50 14.73 -18.44
C VAL A 56 31.13 15.42 -18.52
N ASN A 57 30.09 14.64 -18.84
CA ASN A 57 28.71 15.10 -18.97
C ASN A 57 28.10 15.33 -17.58
N ASP A 58 28.65 16.32 -16.86
CA ASP A 58 27.91 17.02 -15.81
C ASP A 58 26.79 17.79 -16.53
N GLY A 59 25.56 17.76 -16.01
CA GLY A 59 24.44 18.57 -16.50
C GLY A 59 24.62 20.09 -16.37
N GLY A 60 25.84 20.61 -16.52
CA GLY A 60 26.10 21.97 -16.92
C GLY A 60 25.89 22.10 -18.42
N LEU A 61 25.06 23.06 -18.81
CA LEU A 61 24.88 23.42 -20.22
C LEU A 61 26.25 23.63 -20.89
N PRO A 62 26.51 23.03 -22.06
CA PRO A 62 27.72 23.35 -22.81
C PRO A 62 27.72 24.86 -23.13
N PRO A 63 28.87 25.55 -23.07
CA PRO A 63 28.96 26.90 -23.59
C PRO A 63 28.58 26.85 -25.07
N VAL A 64 27.61 27.68 -25.46
CA VAL A 64 27.35 27.91 -26.87
C VAL A 64 28.62 28.53 -27.44
N ASN A 65 29.27 27.82 -28.37
CA ASN A 65 30.06 28.50 -29.38
C ASN A 65 29.13 29.53 -30.04
N GLU A 66 29.60 30.76 -30.20
CA GLU A 66 28.90 31.82 -30.93
C GLU A 66 28.73 31.43 -32.40
N GLY A 67 27.75 30.59 -32.69
CA GLY A 67 27.51 30.03 -34.01
C GLY A 67 26.11 29.48 -34.18
N GLY A 68 25.18 30.37 -34.55
CA GLY A 68 23.97 30.06 -35.32
C GLY A 68 22.80 29.41 -34.57
N VAL A 69 21.66 30.09 -34.55
CA VAL A 69 20.35 29.50 -34.19
C VAL A 69 20.05 28.34 -35.15
N PRO A 70 19.61 27.15 -34.69
CA PRO A 70 19.25 26.04 -35.57
C PRO A 70 18.21 26.48 -36.62
N SER A 71 18.30 25.97 -37.84
CA SER A 71 17.33 26.27 -38.93
C SER A 71 15.88 25.91 -38.58
N GLU A 72 15.69 25.08 -37.55
CA GLU A 72 14.40 24.68 -36.98
C GLU A 72 13.71 25.83 -36.21
N CYS A 73 14.43 26.90 -35.94
CA CYS A 73 13.97 28.05 -35.15
C CYS A 73 13.53 29.24 -36.00
N GLU A 74 13.56 29.14 -37.34
CA GLU A 74 13.07 30.20 -38.22
C GLU A 74 11.54 30.40 -38.06
N GLY A 75 11.13 31.63 -37.75
CA GLY A 75 9.72 32.00 -37.57
C GLY A 75 9.13 31.76 -36.18
N ILE A 76 9.95 31.38 -35.19
CA ILE A 76 9.50 31.21 -33.81
C ILE A 76 9.52 32.56 -33.08
N ASP A 77 8.42 32.89 -32.40
CA ASP A 77 8.28 34.10 -31.59
C ASP A 77 9.30 34.10 -30.43
N PRO A 78 10.17 35.13 -30.31
CA PRO A 78 11.11 35.25 -29.19
C PRO A 78 10.42 35.35 -27.82
N ASP A 79 9.14 35.73 -27.77
CA ASP A 79 8.34 35.81 -26.56
C ASP A 79 7.58 34.54 -26.19
N ARG A 80 7.64 33.50 -27.02
CA ARG A 80 7.07 32.19 -26.73
C ARG A 80 7.56 31.64 -25.38
N GLU A 81 6.62 31.20 -24.55
CA GLU A 81 6.93 30.48 -23.32
C GLU A 81 7.47 29.07 -23.61
N VAL A 82 8.35 28.60 -22.73
CA VAL A 82 8.84 27.21 -22.76
C VAL A 82 7.66 26.25 -22.56
N ASP A 83 7.53 25.29 -23.49
CA ASP A 83 6.53 24.23 -23.44
C ASP A 83 6.97 23.10 -22.50
N CYS A 84 6.16 22.88 -21.46
CA CYS A 84 6.38 21.86 -20.43
C CYS A 84 5.60 20.57 -20.68
N SER A 85 4.90 20.44 -21.81
CA SER A 85 4.08 19.27 -22.11
C SER A 85 4.93 17.99 -22.16
N GLY A 86 4.70 17.08 -21.19
CA GLY A 86 5.43 15.82 -21.07
C GLY A 86 6.88 15.95 -20.59
N LYS A 87 7.29 17.16 -20.16
CA LYS A 87 8.63 17.45 -19.66
C LYS A 87 8.63 17.74 -18.16
N CYS A 88 9.76 17.53 -17.52
CA CYS A 88 9.97 17.78 -16.10
C CYS A 88 11.29 18.52 -15.88
N GLY A 89 11.43 19.17 -14.73
CA GLY A 89 12.65 19.91 -14.39
C GLY A 89 12.86 21.21 -15.17
N PRO A 90 14.06 21.78 -15.12
CA PRO A 90 14.41 23.02 -15.81
C PRO A 90 14.59 22.77 -17.31
N VAL A 91 13.54 23.02 -18.08
CA VAL A 91 13.58 22.88 -19.54
C VAL A 91 14.09 24.17 -20.16
N ARG A 92 15.15 24.07 -20.96
CA ARG A 92 15.62 25.14 -21.83
C ARG A 92 14.98 25.00 -23.22
N ASP A 93 14.41 26.07 -23.72
CA ASP A 93 14.00 26.17 -25.11
C ASP A 93 15.23 26.54 -25.97
N ILE A 94 15.52 25.74 -26.99
CA ILE A 94 16.71 25.90 -27.83
C ILE A 94 16.62 27.10 -28.77
N CYS A 95 15.40 27.56 -29.09
CA CYS A 95 15.16 28.65 -30.03
C CYS A 95 15.13 30.02 -29.33
N THR A 96 14.52 30.11 -28.14
CA THR A 96 14.43 31.37 -27.38
C THR A 96 15.53 31.52 -26.33
N GLY A 97 16.21 30.43 -25.98
CA GLY A 97 17.20 30.40 -24.89
C GLY A 97 16.61 30.57 -23.49
N LYS A 98 15.28 30.65 -23.36
CA LYS A 98 14.57 30.76 -22.08
C LYS A 98 14.58 29.43 -21.34
N VAL A 99 14.60 29.48 -20.01
CA VAL A 99 14.52 28.30 -19.13
C VAL A 99 13.27 28.41 -18.27
N ARG A 100 12.49 27.33 -18.19
CA ARG A 100 11.30 27.22 -17.33
C ARG A 100 11.37 25.97 -16.48
N ALA A 101 11.05 26.10 -15.20
CA ALA A 101 10.85 24.95 -14.32
C ALA A 101 9.49 24.31 -14.63
N CYS A 102 9.51 23.16 -15.29
CA CYS A 102 8.31 22.40 -15.66
C CYS A 102 7.76 21.55 -14.51
N GLY A 103 8.41 21.57 -13.35
CA GLY A 103 7.98 20.86 -12.15
C GLY A 103 8.33 19.37 -12.16
N GLY A 104 7.75 18.65 -11.21
CA GLY A 104 7.95 17.20 -11.05
C GLY A 104 7.06 16.36 -11.95
N CYS A 105 7.37 15.06 -12.01
CA CYS A 105 6.56 14.12 -12.77
C CYS A 105 5.25 13.80 -12.04
N PRO A 106 4.09 13.88 -12.72
CA PRO A 106 2.84 13.41 -12.14
C PRO A 106 2.94 11.90 -11.92
N ASN A 107 2.37 11.42 -10.82
CA ASN A 107 2.12 9.98 -10.69
C ASN A 107 1.08 9.60 -11.73
N LEU A 108 1.29 8.48 -12.43
CA LEU A 108 0.29 7.97 -13.33
C LEU A 108 -0.89 7.47 -12.48
N GLU A 109 -2.08 8.03 -12.65
CA GLU A 109 -3.30 7.43 -12.09
C GLU A 109 -3.80 6.42 -13.13
N GLY A 110 -3.65 5.13 -12.82
CA GLY A 110 -4.22 4.07 -13.65
C GLY A 110 -5.75 4.10 -13.60
N PRO A 111 -6.46 3.68 -14.67
CA PRO A 111 -7.92 3.67 -14.73
C PRO A 111 -8.61 2.77 -13.67
N ASP A 112 -7.84 1.95 -12.94
CA ASP A 112 -8.35 0.98 -11.96
C ASP A 112 -7.95 1.28 -10.49
N GLY A 113 -7.38 2.46 -10.20
CA GLY A 113 -7.01 2.82 -8.82
C GLY A 113 -5.90 1.94 -8.20
N GLY A 114 -5.12 1.24 -9.03
CA GLY A 114 -3.91 0.53 -8.62
C GLY A 114 -2.63 1.28 -9.02
N ASP A 115 -1.57 1.09 -8.23
CA ASP A 115 -0.19 1.62 -8.31
C ASP A 115 0.30 2.01 -9.71
N GLY A 116 -0.19 3.12 -10.27
CA GLY A 116 0.45 3.68 -11.45
C GLY A 116 1.84 4.14 -11.02
N GLY A 117 2.84 3.48 -11.58
CA GLY A 117 4.20 3.48 -11.06
C GLY A 117 4.74 4.89 -10.83
N VAL A 118 5.39 5.09 -9.69
CA VAL A 118 6.04 6.35 -9.34
C VAL A 118 7.03 6.73 -10.45
N GLN A 119 6.97 7.97 -10.93
CA GLN A 119 7.86 8.48 -11.98
C GLN A 119 8.93 9.41 -11.38
N ALA A 120 10.14 9.35 -11.94
CA ALA A 120 11.22 10.27 -11.63
C ALA A 120 11.56 11.11 -12.87
N CYS A 121 12.03 12.33 -12.63
CA CYS A 121 12.48 13.20 -13.70
C CYS A 121 13.91 12.84 -14.09
N ASP A 122 14.10 12.36 -15.31
CA ASP A 122 15.43 12.26 -15.90
C ASP A 122 15.85 13.67 -16.35
N LEU A 123 16.72 14.33 -15.57
CA LEU A 123 17.20 15.67 -15.87
C LEU A 123 18.05 15.75 -17.14
N ALA A 124 18.63 14.64 -17.63
CA ALA A 124 19.39 14.65 -18.86
C ALA A 124 18.48 14.80 -20.08
N THR A 125 17.30 14.15 -20.04
CA THR A 125 16.32 14.20 -21.13
C THR A 125 15.15 15.14 -20.86
N ASN A 126 15.01 15.63 -19.62
CA ASN A 126 13.84 16.32 -19.07
C ASN A 126 12.53 15.53 -19.25
N THR A 127 12.59 14.20 -19.18
CA THR A 127 11.42 13.32 -19.36
C THR A 127 11.08 12.52 -18.11
N CYS A 128 9.80 12.22 -17.95
CA CYS A 128 9.30 11.40 -16.86
C CYS A 128 9.46 9.92 -17.18
N THR A 129 10.31 9.24 -16.41
CA THR A 129 10.60 7.81 -16.60
C THR A 129 10.42 7.05 -15.29
N PRO A 130 10.15 5.72 -15.34
CA PRO A 130 10.23 4.89 -14.14
C PRO A 130 11.63 5.00 -13.53
N PRO A 131 11.76 5.14 -12.20
CA PRO A 131 13.04 5.33 -11.56
C PRO A 131 13.94 4.11 -11.75
N LYS A 132 15.09 4.32 -12.37
CA LYS A 132 16.18 3.35 -12.49
C LYS A 132 16.96 3.37 -11.18
N ARG A 133 16.94 2.28 -10.42
CA ARG A 133 17.49 2.25 -9.04
C ARG A 133 18.65 1.28 -8.88
N THR A 134 18.86 0.42 -9.85
CA THR A 134 19.91 -0.59 -9.85
C THR A 134 20.88 -0.33 -11.00
N CYS A 135 22.12 -0.79 -10.86
CA CYS A 135 23.09 -0.80 -11.95
C CYS A 135 22.55 -1.55 -13.18
N ALA A 136 21.76 -2.61 -12.97
CA ALA A 136 21.07 -3.31 -14.05
C ALA A 136 20.08 -2.41 -14.81
N ASP A 137 19.28 -1.59 -14.12
CA ASP A 137 18.35 -0.64 -14.75
C ASP A 137 19.08 0.44 -15.56
N LEU A 138 20.28 0.82 -15.11
CA LEU A 138 21.15 1.79 -15.78
C LEU A 138 21.96 1.16 -16.94
N GLY A 139 21.97 -0.16 -17.05
CA GLY A 139 22.85 -0.88 -17.97
C GLY A 139 24.33 -0.73 -17.62
N ALA A 140 24.68 -0.36 -16.39
CA ALA A 140 26.05 -0.21 -15.91
C ALA A 140 26.56 -1.57 -15.39
N GLU A 141 27.65 -2.06 -15.99
CA GLU A 141 28.27 -3.33 -15.61
C GLU A 141 29.36 -3.15 -14.56
N CYS A 142 29.92 -1.94 -14.47
CA CYS A 142 31.04 -1.59 -13.60
C CYS A 142 31.06 -0.07 -13.35
N GLY A 143 31.94 0.39 -12.45
CA GLY A 143 32.15 1.82 -12.20
C GLY A 143 31.06 2.43 -11.33
N THR A 144 31.11 3.76 -11.18
CA THR A 144 30.12 4.51 -10.40
C THR A 144 29.11 5.15 -11.35
N ALA A 145 27.86 4.69 -11.31
CA ALA A 145 26.79 5.18 -12.17
C ALA A 145 25.77 6.01 -11.36
N LYS A 146 25.41 7.19 -11.87
CA LYS A 146 24.37 8.03 -11.26
C LYS A 146 23.00 7.52 -11.68
N ASN A 147 22.15 7.19 -10.73
CA ASN A 147 20.80 6.73 -10.99
C ASN A 147 19.86 7.90 -11.30
N THR A 148 18.64 7.63 -11.79
CA THR A 148 17.66 8.71 -12.16
C THR A 148 17.15 9.51 -10.96
N CYS A 149 17.53 9.11 -9.75
CA CYS A 149 17.18 9.74 -8.48
C CYS A 149 18.34 10.62 -7.97
N GLY A 150 19.45 10.64 -8.70
CA GLY A 150 20.64 11.41 -8.40
C GLY A 150 21.58 10.79 -7.37
N GLU A 151 21.35 9.54 -6.98
CA GLU A 151 22.24 8.75 -6.10
C GLU A 151 23.28 8.00 -6.95
N TYR A 152 24.52 7.97 -6.48
CA TYR A 152 25.61 7.24 -7.13
C TYR A 152 25.61 5.78 -6.66
N LEU A 153 25.56 4.85 -7.60
CA LEU A 153 25.64 3.42 -7.37
C LEU A 153 27.02 2.92 -7.78
N ASP A 154 27.65 2.12 -6.93
CA ASP A 154 28.85 1.37 -7.30
C ASP A 154 28.45 0.04 -7.94
N CYS A 155 28.81 -0.15 -9.21
CA CYS A 155 28.34 -1.24 -10.04
C CYS A 155 29.34 -2.40 -10.15
N PRO A 156 28.86 -3.65 -10.25
CA PRO A 156 27.44 -4.08 -10.28
C PRO A 156 26.78 -4.12 -8.89
N ASP A 157 25.46 -4.32 -8.81
CA ASP A 157 24.65 -4.36 -7.57
C ASP A 157 24.98 -5.51 -6.59
N GLY A 158 26.08 -6.24 -6.82
CA GLY A 158 26.54 -7.38 -6.03
C GLY A 158 27.68 -7.06 -5.04
N PRO A 159 28.15 -8.09 -4.31
CA PRO A 159 29.25 -7.97 -3.36
C PRO A 159 30.63 -7.79 -4.03
N THR A 160 30.77 -8.20 -5.28
CA THR A 160 31.95 -7.98 -6.11
C THR A 160 31.72 -6.77 -6.99
N LYS A 161 32.55 -5.73 -6.82
CA LYS A 161 32.50 -4.48 -7.60
C LYS A 161 33.51 -4.52 -8.75
N GLY A 162 33.19 -3.86 -9.86
CA GLY A 162 34.04 -3.83 -11.04
C GLY A 162 33.84 -5.02 -11.98
N CYS A 163 34.77 -5.15 -12.93
CA CYS A 163 34.70 -6.14 -14.01
C CYS A 163 35.32 -7.48 -13.61
N ALA A 164 34.90 -8.54 -14.29
CA ALA A 164 35.51 -9.87 -14.17
C ALA A 164 37.01 -9.83 -14.54
N ASP A 165 37.77 -10.81 -14.03
CA ASP A 165 39.22 -10.91 -14.26
C ASP A 165 39.59 -10.78 -15.75
N GLY A 166 40.63 -9.96 -16.02
CA GLY A 166 41.11 -9.67 -17.37
C GLY A 166 40.30 -8.61 -18.14
N LYS A 167 39.35 -7.94 -17.48
CA LYS A 167 38.59 -6.81 -18.05
C LYS A 167 38.72 -5.56 -17.18
N GLU A 168 38.66 -4.41 -17.81
CA GLU A 168 38.67 -3.09 -17.17
C GLU A 168 37.33 -2.39 -17.35
N CYS A 169 37.00 -1.49 -16.43
CA CYS A 169 35.82 -0.67 -16.58
C CYS A 169 36.11 0.52 -17.48
N ASP A 170 35.33 0.68 -18.54
CA ASP A 170 35.31 1.89 -19.34
C ASP A 170 34.57 2.99 -18.56
N PRO A 171 35.24 4.07 -18.13
CA PRO A 171 34.63 5.10 -17.27
C PRO A 171 33.59 5.95 -18.00
N ASP A 172 33.60 5.97 -19.33
CA ASP A 172 32.66 6.76 -20.14
C ASP A 172 31.36 6.00 -20.38
N THR A 173 31.45 4.68 -20.56
CA THR A 173 30.30 3.84 -20.90
C THR A 173 29.79 2.98 -19.74
N ASN A 174 30.54 2.89 -18.63
CA ASN A 174 30.29 1.98 -17.50
C ASN A 174 30.16 0.51 -17.97
N LYS A 175 30.89 0.16 -19.02
CA LYS A 175 30.92 -1.19 -19.62
C LYS A 175 32.27 -1.86 -19.38
N CYS A 176 32.24 -3.17 -19.21
CA CYS A 176 33.46 -3.95 -19.11
C CYS A 176 34.07 -4.18 -20.49
N ARG A 177 35.30 -3.71 -20.69
CA ARG A 177 36.08 -3.92 -21.91
C ARG A 177 37.35 -4.72 -21.61
N ASP A 178 38.01 -5.20 -22.66
CA ASP A 178 39.30 -5.88 -22.49
C ASP A 178 40.34 -4.87 -21.98
N CYS A 179 41.20 -5.32 -21.06
CA CYS A 179 42.17 -4.43 -20.44
C CYS A 179 43.10 -3.79 -21.47
N GLN A 180 43.31 -2.48 -21.36
CA GLN A 180 44.41 -1.84 -22.06
C GLN A 180 45.72 -2.18 -21.36
N ALA A 181 46.77 -2.40 -22.15
CA ALA A 181 48.11 -2.63 -21.63
C ALA A 181 48.70 -1.29 -21.15
N VAL A 182 48.31 -0.86 -19.96
CA VAL A 182 48.86 0.32 -19.28
C VAL A 182 50.03 -0.10 -18.42
N THR A 183 51.14 0.64 -18.44
CA THR A 183 52.31 0.39 -17.58
C THR A 183 52.36 1.37 -16.42
N CYS A 184 53.09 1.02 -15.35
CA CYS A 184 53.37 1.94 -14.24
C CYS A 184 53.94 3.30 -14.71
N LYS A 185 54.73 3.30 -15.79
CA LYS A 185 55.29 4.53 -16.36
C LYS A 185 54.22 5.42 -17.00
N ASP A 186 53.22 4.84 -17.62
CA ASP A 186 52.13 5.58 -18.27
C ASP A 186 51.24 6.29 -17.25
N LEU A 187 51.11 5.71 -16.04
CA LEU A 187 50.41 6.32 -14.90
C LEU A 187 51.31 7.23 -14.03
N GLY A 188 52.61 7.32 -14.35
CA GLY A 188 53.57 8.11 -13.58
C GLY A 188 53.95 7.51 -12.22
N TYR A 189 53.73 6.22 -12.01
CA TYR A 189 54.10 5.51 -10.79
C TYR A 189 55.61 5.21 -10.78
N GLU A 190 56.30 5.68 -9.74
CA GLU A 190 57.74 5.49 -9.54
C GLU A 190 58.07 4.26 -8.68
N CYS A 191 57.11 3.78 -7.87
CA CYS A 191 57.34 2.67 -6.95
C CYS A 191 56.06 2.03 -6.37
N GLY A 192 56.26 0.88 -5.72
CA GLY A 192 55.25 0.18 -4.95
C GLY A 192 54.38 -0.72 -5.81
N SER A 193 53.48 -1.45 -5.16
CA SER A 193 52.50 -2.28 -5.85
C SER A 193 51.27 -1.44 -6.15
N ALA A 194 50.90 -1.32 -7.42
CA ALA A 194 49.76 -0.51 -7.85
C ALA A 194 48.81 -1.33 -8.72
N TRP A 195 47.51 -1.11 -8.53
CA TRP A 195 46.50 -1.62 -9.44
C TRP A 195 46.42 -0.72 -10.67
N LEU A 196 46.70 -1.27 -11.86
CA LEU A 196 46.75 -0.51 -13.12
C LEU A 196 45.40 -0.40 -13.82
N GLY A 197 44.29 -0.75 -13.15
CA GLY A 197 42.94 -0.61 -13.68
C GLY A 197 42.33 -1.88 -14.29
N CYS A 198 43.02 -3.02 -14.24
CA CYS A 198 42.58 -4.28 -14.86
C CYS A 198 42.14 -5.33 -13.83
N GLY A 199 40.95 -5.90 -14.01
CA GLY A 199 40.36 -6.92 -13.12
C GLY A 199 39.90 -6.37 -11.76
N GLU A 200 39.56 -7.24 -10.83
CA GLU A 200 39.14 -6.83 -9.49
C GLU A 200 40.32 -6.25 -8.67
N ASP A 201 40.05 -5.32 -7.74
CA ASP A 201 41.04 -4.75 -6.80
C ASP A 201 41.49 -5.81 -5.76
N LYS A 202 42.32 -6.73 -6.23
CA LYS A 202 42.87 -7.86 -5.46
C LYS A 202 44.39 -7.90 -5.63
N PRO A 203 45.14 -8.41 -4.63
CA PRO A 203 46.60 -8.47 -4.69
C PRO A 203 47.18 -9.20 -5.91
N SER A 204 46.42 -10.11 -6.53
CA SER A 204 46.83 -10.83 -7.75
C SER A 204 46.87 -9.96 -9.01
N ASN A 205 46.18 -8.82 -9.00
CA ASN A 205 46.05 -7.90 -10.13
C ASN A 205 46.88 -6.62 -9.93
N TYR A 206 47.76 -6.60 -8.92
CA TYR A 206 48.68 -5.49 -8.67
C TYR A 206 49.99 -5.72 -9.43
N GLU A 207 50.42 -4.70 -10.17
CA GLU A 207 51.72 -4.68 -10.81
C GLU A 207 52.75 -4.11 -9.83
N ASP A 208 53.94 -4.69 -9.79
CA ASP A 208 55.07 -4.12 -9.04
C ASP A 208 55.73 -3.01 -9.87
N CYS A 209 55.45 -1.76 -9.51
CA CYS A 209 56.05 -0.57 -10.12
C CYS A 209 57.48 -0.31 -9.66
N GLY A 210 58.07 -1.24 -8.90
CA GLY A 210 59.47 -1.24 -8.52
C GLY A 210 59.73 -0.58 -7.16
N SER A 211 61.02 -0.51 -6.82
CA SER A 211 61.50 0.06 -5.56
C SER A 211 62.25 1.37 -5.80
N CYS A 212 62.19 2.26 -4.80
CA CYS A 212 62.91 3.52 -4.88
C CYS A 212 64.43 3.32 -4.79
N GLY A 213 65.12 3.58 -5.90
CA GLY A 213 66.57 3.71 -5.93
C GLY A 213 67.05 4.93 -5.10
N PRO A 214 68.35 5.00 -4.76
CA PRO A 214 68.90 6.17 -4.07
C PRO A 214 68.69 7.44 -4.92
N ALA A 215 68.47 8.57 -4.24
CA ALA A 215 68.40 9.88 -4.89
C ALA A 215 69.74 10.22 -5.57
N ALA A 216 69.73 11.21 -6.48
CA ALA A 216 70.92 11.61 -7.25
C ALA A 216 72.08 12.11 -6.37
N ASP A 217 71.79 12.50 -5.13
CA ASP A 217 72.72 12.90 -4.07
C ASP A 217 73.16 11.74 -3.15
N GLY A 218 72.72 10.51 -3.44
CA GLY A 218 72.96 9.32 -2.62
C GLY A 218 72.01 9.15 -1.43
N GLY A 219 70.99 10.01 -1.29
CA GLY A 219 70.01 9.94 -0.21
C GLY A 219 69.09 8.73 -0.30
N ALA A 220 68.74 8.15 0.85
CA ALA A 220 67.76 7.06 0.92
C ALA A 220 66.35 7.59 0.60
N ARG A 221 65.65 6.93 -0.33
CA ARG A 221 64.25 7.21 -0.68
C ARG A 221 63.34 6.10 -0.14
N VAL A 222 62.09 6.43 0.09
CA VAL A 222 61.01 5.55 0.53
C VAL A 222 59.82 5.75 -0.39
N CYS A 223 59.11 4.66 -0.69
CA CYS A 223 57.93 4.73 -1.53
C CYS A 223 56.75 5.31 -0.75
N ASN A 224 56.10 6.33 -1.29
CA ASN A 224 54.76 6.69 -0.85
C ASN A 224 53.77 5.72 -1.48
N THR A 225 53.26 4.77 -0.70
CA THR A 225 52.41 3.69 -1.22
C THR A 225 51.02 4.15 -1.67
N GLN A 226 50.62 5.39 -1.36
CA GLN A 226 49.31 5.93 -1.74
C GLN A 226 49.37 6.80 -3.01
N PHE A 227 50.50 7.47 -3.26
CA PHE A 227 50.73 8.27 -4.47
C PHE A 227 51.71 7.62 -5.46
N HIS A 228 52.22 6.43 -5.13
CA HIS A 228 53.21 5.65 -5.90
C HIS A 228 54.45 6.46 -6.31
N THR A 229 54.84 7.45 -5.51
CA THR A 229 55.95 8.37 -5.79
C THR A 229 57.11 8.11 -4.82
N CYS A 230 58.35 8.19 -5.30
CA CYS A 230 59.52 7.98 -4.44
C CYS A 230 59.91 9.27 -3.72
N GLU A 231 59.82 9.26 -2.39
CA GLU A 231 60.06 10.43 -1.55
C GLU A 231 61.33 10.24 -0.71
N PRO A 232 62.03 11.30 -0.30
CA PRO A 232 63.16 11.16 0.60
C PRO A 232 62.75 10.52 1.93
N LYS A 233 63.60 9.67 2.49
CA LYS A 233 63.38 9.10 3.82
C LYS A 233 63.67 10.17 4.88
N CYS A 234 62.63 10.81 5.38
CA CYS A 234 62.73 11.89 6.36
C CYS A 234 61.73 11.74 7.51
N THR A 235 61.85 12.61 8.51
CA THR A 235 60.81 12.78 9.53
C THR A 235 59.78 13.78 9.01
N PRO A 236 58.48 13.43 8.96
CA PRO A 236 57.47 14.31 8.41
C PRO A 236 57.28 15.57 9.27
N ARG A 237 57.04 16.70 8.60
CA ARG A 237 56.63 17.96 9.25
C ARG A 237 55.24 17.83 9.87
N PRO A 238 54.86 18.71 10.83
CA PRO A 238 53.54 18.70 11.42
C PRO A 238 52.43 18.82 10.37
N ALA A 239 51.37 18.02 10.54
CA ALA A 239 50.23 17.96 9.62
C ALA A 239 49.66 19.33 9.25
N LYS A 240 49.49 20.21 10.24
CA LYS A 240 48.96 21.56 10.04
C LYS A 240 49.83 22.40 9.10
N GLU A 241 51.14 22.34 9.26
CA GLU A 241 52.07 23.12 8.44
C GLU A 241 52.06 22.68 6.97
N LEU A 242 51.95 21.35 6.76
CA LEU A 242 51.81 20.76 5.42
C LEU A 242 50.49 21.18 4.76
N CYS A 243 49.37 21.14 5.49
CA CYS A 243 48.07 21.57 4.97
C CYS A 243 48.04 23.10 4.71
N ASP A 244 48.68 23.92 5.55
CA ASP A 244 48.82 25.38 5.37
C ASP A 244 49.62 25.70 4.09
N GLU A 245 50.72 25.00 3.84
CA GLU A 245 51.53 25.16 2.64
C GLU A 245 50.80 24.67 1.37
N ALA A 246 50.12 23.52 1.44
CA ALA A 246 49.33 22.99 0.35
C ALA A 246 48.16 23.92 -0.01
N LYS A 247 47.52 24.54 0.99
CA LYS A 247 46.49 25.57 0.79
C LYS A 247 47.04 26.78 0.06
N ALA A 248 48.19 27.29 0.48
CA ALA A 248 48.83 28.45 -0.13
C ALA A 248 49.27 28.21 -1.58
N ARG A 249 49.72 26.99 -1.93
CA ARG A 249 50.25 26.68 -3.27
C ARG A 249 49.23 26.11 -4.25
N LYS A 250 48.30 25.28 -3.77
CA LYS A 250 47.38 24.49 -4.61
C LYS A 250 45.91 24.74 -4.29
N GLY A 251 45.60 25.64 -3.35
CA GLY A 251 44.24 25.95 -2.94
C GLY A 251 43.58 24.81 -2.15
N LEU A 252 44.35 23.94 -1.50
CA LEU A 252 43.82 22.83 -0.71
C LEU A 252 42.90 23.30 0.43
N GLU A 253 41.72 22.69 0.51
CA GLU A 253 40.70 22.96 1.53
C GLU A 253 40.36 21.73 2.39
N CYS A 254 40.58 20.53 1.84
CA CYS A 254 40.20 19.25 2.45
C CYS A 254 41.04 18.10 1.84
N GLY A 255 40.89 16.88 2.36
CA GLY A 255 41.41 15.66 1.75
C GLY A 255 42.81 15.23 2.21
N VAL A 256 43.40 14.27 1.47
CA VAL A 256 44.66 13.61 1.82
C VAL A 256 45.77 14.06 0.88
N ILE A 257 46.90 14.48 1.44
CA ILE A 257 48.12 14.84 0.68
C ILE A 257 49.32 14.04 1.15
N SER A 258 50.38 14.04 0.34
CA SER A 258 51.66 13.49 0.77
C SER A 258 52.28 14.33 1.89
N ASN A 259 52.95 13.66 2.83
CA ASN A 259 53.78 14.30 3.84
C ASN A 259 55.23 14.58 3.38
N GLY A 260 55.58 14.17 2.16
CA GLY A 260 56.91 14.34 1.56
C GLY A 260 58.00 13.42 2.10
N CYS A 261 57.66 12.48 2.99
CA CYS A 261 58.56 11.54 3.64
C CYS A 261 58.11 10.07 3.49
N GLY A 262 57.35 9.75 2.44
CA GLY A 262 56.84 8.41 2.14
C GLY A 262 55.50 8.07 2.80
N GLY A 263 54.81 9.05 3.40
CA GLY A 263 53.51 8.84 4.02
C GLY A 263 52.49 9.91 3.63
N THR A 264 51.31 9.87 4.24
CA THR A 264 50.22 10.80 3.95
C THR A 264 49.79 11.58 5.18
N VAL A 265 49.13 12.71 4.96
CA VAL A 265 48.43 13.48 5.99
C VAL A 265 47.00 13.72 5.54
N ASN A 266 46.04 13.42 6.42
CA ASN A 266 44.64 13.75 6.23
C ASN A 266 44.39 15.16 6.76
N CYS A 267 44.21 16.14 5.87
CA CYS A 267 43.94 17.51 6.24
C CYS A 267 42.54 17.69 6.84
N ASP A 268 41.58 16.79 6.60
CA ASP A 268 40.25 16.85 7.24
C ASP A 268 40.32 16.64 8.76
N ALA A 269 41.40 16.02 9.26
CA ALA A 269 41.65 15.86 10.69
C ALA A 269 42.35 17.08 11.33
N VAL A 270 42.68 18.12 10.55
CA VAL A 270 43.37 19.33 11.01
C VAL A 270 42.37 20.46 11.21
N SER A 271 42.42 21.13 12.36
CA SER A 271 41.52 22.26 12.64
C SER A 271 41.69 23.39 11.62
N GLY A 272 40.59 23.83 11.01
CA GLY A 272 40.58 24.88 9.98
C GLY A 272 40.59 24.36 8.54
N TYR A 273 40.57 23.03 8.38
CA TYR A 273 40.43 22.30 7.13
C TYR A 273 39.18 21.40 7.21
N GLY A 274 38.70 20.98 6.05
CA GLY A 274 37.44 20.25 5.90
C GLY A 274 36.32 21.15 5.38
N CYS A 275 35.37 20.53 4.68
CA CYS A 275 34.31 21.24 3.99
C CYS A 275 33.19 21.68 4.93
N LYS A 276 32.57 22.82 4.62
CA LYS A 276 31.46 23.34 5.42
C LYS A 276 30.23 22.46 5.24
N SER A 277 29.23 22.64 6.10
CA SER A 277 27.96 21.93 5.97
C SER A 277 27.34 22.21 4.59
N GLY A 278 27.09 21.16 3.81
CA GLY A 278 26.59 21.26 2.44
C GLY A 278 27.66 21.25 1.34
N GLU A 279 28.94 21.14 1.69
CA GLU A 279 30.06 20.96 0.75
C GLU A 279 30.69 19.58 0.95
N SER A 280 31.26 19.01 -0.11
CA SER A 280 31.97 17.73 -0.07
C SER A 280 33.38 17.86 -0.66
N CYS A 281 34.32 17.10 -0.10
CA CYS A 281 35.71 17.16 -0.53
C CYS A 281 35.94 16.39 -1.84
N GLY A 282 36.57 17.04 -2.82
CA GLY A 282 37.02 16.40 -4.06
C GLY A 282 35.90 16.05 -5.04
N VAL A 283 34.72 16.64 -4.90
CA VAL A 283 33.63 16.41 -5.85
C VAL A 283 33.94 17.06 -7.21
N ARG A 284 33.40 16.51 -8.30
CA ARG A 284 33.63 16.96 -9.70
C ARG A 284 35.08 16.79 -10.22
N GLY A 285 35.84 15.87 -9.63
CA GLY A 285 37.17 15.48 -10.11
C GLY A 285 38.31 16.43 -9.72
N ILE A 286 38.02 17.51 -8.98
CA ILE A 286 39.04 18.44 -8.51
C ILE A 286 39.47 18.03 -7.10
N ALA A 287 40.49 17.20 -7.01
CA ALA A 287 40.99 16.68 -5.73
C ALA A 287 41.34 17.80 -4.74
N ASN A 288 41.03 17.56 -3.45
CA ASN A 288 41.38 18.42 -2.31
C ASN A 288 40.71 19.81 -2.27
N ARG A 289 39.61 20.01 -3.00
CA ARG A 289 38.78 21.22 -2.98
C ARG A 289 37.42 20.96 -2.36
N CYS A 290 36.88 21.96 -1.66
CA CYS A 290 35.53 21.91 -1.15
C CYS A 290 34.60 22.56 -2.16
N ASP A 291 33.71 21.76 -2.70
CA ASP A 291 32.70 22.24 -3.64
C ASP A 291 31.30 21.98 -3.05
N PRO A 292 30.32 22.85 -3.34
CA PRO A 292 28.94 22.62 -2.93
C PRO A 292 28.51 21.23 -3.37
N ALA A 293 27.94 20.46 -2.44
CA ALA A 293 27.26 19.23 -2.80
C ALA A 293 26.22 19.60 -3.86
N ALA A 294 26.29 18.96 -5.03
CA ALA A 294 25.32 19.19 -6.08
C ALA A 294 23.93 19.07 -5.48
N GLN A 295 23.10 20.10 -5.63
CA GLN A 295 21.71 20.06 -5.19
C GLN A 295 21.08 18.76 -5.73
N PRO A 296 20.40 17.97 -4.89
CA PRO A 296 19.85 16.69 -5.31
C PRO A 296 18.99 16.87 -6.56
N ASP A 297 19.10 15.95 -7.52
CA ASP A 297 18.46 16.09 -8.83
C ASP A 297 16.93 16.16 -8.71
N GLU A 298 16.34 15.47 -7.74
CA GLU A 298 14.92 15.56 -7.43
C GLU A 298 14.50 16.96 -6.95
N CYS A 299 15.38 17.65 -6.20
CA CYS A 299 15.15 19.03 -5.78
C CYS A 299 15.25 20.00 -6.98
N LYS A 300 16.21 19.77 -7.88
CA LYS A 300 16.32 20.54 -9.13
C LYS A 300 15.12 20.34 -10.04
N ALA A 301 14.66 19.09 -10.18
CA ALA A 301 13.47 18.76 -10.96
C ALA A 301 12.22 19.50 -10.45
N LEU A 302 12.10 19.63 -9.12
CA LEU A 302 11.03 20.36 -8.47
C LEU A 302 11.26 21.88 -8.40
N GLY A 303 12.41 22.39 -8.83
CA GLY A 303 12.76 23.81 -8.74
C GLY A 303 12.94 24.31 -7.30
N ARG A 304 13.23 23.43 -6.33
CA ARG A 304 13.32 23.77 -4.90
C ARG A 304 14.77 23.90 -4.45
N THR A 305 15.17 25.07 -3.95
CA THR A 305 16.51 25.36 -3.39
C THR A 305 16.61 25.19 -1.88
N CYS A 306 15.49 24.87 -1.20
CA CYS A 306 15.45 24.65 0.23
C CYS A 306 14.29 23.75 0.68
N GLY A 307 14.39 23.29 1.93
CA GLY A 307 13.36 22.50 2.59
C GLY A 307 13.53 21.00 2.38
N GLU A 308 12.53 20.22 2.80
CA GLU A 308 12.52 18.76 2.61
C GLU A 308 11.52 18.36 1.52
N ILE A 309 11.91 17.41 0.69
CA ILE A 309 11.02 16.68 -0.20
C ILE A 309 10.99 15.20 0.19
N THR A 310 9.88 14.53 -0.10
CA THR A 310 9.84 13.07 -0.06
C THR A 310 10.24 12.55 -1.43
N SER A 311 11.26 11.71 -1.46
CA SER A 311 11.76 11.16 -2.72
C SER A 311 10.72 10.27 -3.38
N ALA A 312 10.40 10.58 -4.63
CA ALA A 312 9.62 9.70 -5.51
C ALA A 312 10.33 8.35 -5.73
N CYS A 313 11.65 8.33 -5.58
CA CYS A 313 12.46 7.15 -5.82
C CYS A 313 12.63 6.20 -4.64
N ASN A 314 12.47 6.61 -3.39
CA ASN A 314 12.70 5.65 -2.29
C ASN A 314 11.84 5.96 -1.06
N GLY A 315 10.97 6.97 -1.15
CA GLY A 315 10.13 7.43 -0.04
C GLY A 315 10.92 8.06 1.10
N LYS A 316 12.25 8.22 0.98
CA LYS A 316 13.06 8.87 2.00
C LYS A 316 12.94 10.38 1.89
N LYS A 317 13.18 11.07 3.01
CA LYS A 317 13.29 12.52 3.03
C LYS A 317 14.62 12.96 2.44
N ILE A 318 14.58 13.83 1.44
CA ILE A 318 15.74 14.48 0.84
C ILE A 318 15.69 15.96 1.22
N SER A 319 16.81 16.48 1.74
CA SER A 319 16.95 17.91 2.00
C SER A 319 17.41 18.61 0.72
N CYS A 320 16.65 19.60 0.27
CA CYS A 320 16.97 20.44 -0.89
C CYS A 320 17.90 21.60 -0.57
N GLY A 321 18.38 21.70 0.68
CA GLY A 321 19.22 22.78 1.16
C GLY A 321 18.55 23.61 2.26
N SER A 322 19.30 24.57 2.78
CA SER A 322 18.85 25.57 3.76
C SER A 322 19.07 26.97 3.20
N CYS A 323 18.27 27.94 3.64
CA CYS A 323 18.38 29.30 3.15
C CYS A 323 19.54 30.07 3.78
N PRO A 324 20.17 30.99 3.01
CA PRO A 324 21.17 31.89 3.55
C PRO A 324 20.57 32.79 4.65
N SER A 325 21.45 33.37 5.48
CA SER A 325 21.03 34.15 6.64
C SER A 325 20.17 35.36 6.24
N GLY A 326 18.98 35.48 6.84
CA GLY A 326 18.01 36.55 6.56
C GLY A 326 16.86 36.13 5.64
N GLU A 327 16.93 34.95 5.03
CA GLU A 327 15.87 34.39 4.18
C GLU A 327 15.18 33.21 4.87
N VAL A 328 13.94 32.94 4.48
CA VAL A 328 13.21 31.75 4.91
C VAL A 328 12.91 30.86 3.70
N CYS A 329 12.77 29.56 3.97
CA CYS A 329 12.31 28.65 2.95
C CYS A 329 10.80 28.82 2.77
N ASN A 330 10.40 29.48 1.68
CA ASN A 330 9.00 29.72 1.39
C ASN A 330 8.28 28.42 0.97
N ALA A 331 6.96 28.43 0.92
CA ALA A 331 6.15 27.24 0.63
C ALA A 331 6.48 26.60 -0.74
N ASN A 332 6.91 27.41 -1.71
CA ASN A 332 7.41 26.97 -3.02
C ASN A 332 8.79 26.29 -2.98
N GLY A 333 9.42 26.20 -1.80
CA GLY A 333 10.74 25.59 -1.63
C GLY A 333 11.89 26.44 -2.15
N VAL A 334 11.67 27.75 -2.33
CA VAL A 334 12.70 28.70 -2.77
C VAL A 334 12.99 29.68 -1.64
N CYS A 335 14.27 29.94 -1.41
CA CYS A 335 14.70 30.93 -0.44
C CYS A 335 14.35 32.34 -0.87
N GLY A 336 13.88 33.15 0.08
CA GLY A 336 13.61 34.56 -0.12
C GLY A 336 13.15 35.23 1.16
N ALA A 337 12.70 36.47 1.04
CA ALA A 337 12.03 37.16 2.14
C ALA A 337 10.81 36.35 2.62
N PRO A 338 10.43 36.43 3.90
CA PRO A 338 9.22 35.79 4.41
C PRO A 338 8.00 36.17 3.57
N CYS A 339 7.34 35.17 3.01
CA CYS A 339 6.11 35.38 2.26
C CYS A 339 5.11 36.15 3.15
N THR A 340 4.67 37.32 2.68
CA THR A 340 3.65 38.10 3.36
C THR A 340 2.30 37.68 2.79
N PRO A 341 1.46 36.95 3.55
CA PRO A 341 0.19 36.46 3.05
C PRO A 341 -0.73 37.63 2.72
N LYS A 342 -1.42 37.53 1.58
CA LYS A 342 -2.51 38.45 1.25
C LYS A 342 -3.59 38.37 2.32
N SER A 343 -4.16 39.51 2.64
CA SER A 343 -5.28 39.73 3.53
C SER A 343 -6.57 39.93 2.74
N CYS A 344 -7.71 40.01 3.42
CA CYS A 344 -8.99 40.22 2.75
C CYS A 344 -9.08 41.59 2.08
N ASP A 345 -8.28 42.55 2.54
CA ASP A 345 -8.20 43.89 1.97
C ASP A 345 -7.53 43.90 0.59
N ASP A 346 -6.76 42.85 0.26
CA ASP A 346 -6.10 42.70 -1.05
C ASP A 346 -7.06 42.20 -2.15
N PHE A 347 -8.31 41.89 -1.80
CA PHE A 347 -9.34 41.31 -2.67
C PHE A 347 -10.49 42.29 -2.92
N GLU A 348 -10.16 43.50 -3.40
CA GLU A 348 -11.16 44.52 -3.72
C GLU A 348 -12.16 44.04 -4.78
N GLY A 349 -13.45 44.31 -4.55
CA GLY A 349 -14.55 43.93 -5.46
C GLY A 349 -15.20 42.57 -5.17
N PHE A 350 -14.71 41.83 -4.17
CA PHE A 350 -15.34 40.59 -3.70
C PHE A 350 -16.00 40.81 -2.33
N GLU A 351 -17.28 40.47 -2.22
CA GLU A 351 -18.03 40.64 -0.96
C GLU A 351 -17.79 39.46 -0.01
N CYS A 352 -17.51 38.29 -0.58
CA CYS A 352 -17.22 37.07 0.15
C CYS A 352 -16.43 36.08 -0.73
N GLY A 353 -15.75 35.12 -0.11
CA GLY A 353 -15.16 34.00 -0.86
C GLY A 353 -13.99 33.34 -0.13
N ARG A 354 -13.46 32.28 -0.75
CA ARG A 354 -12.24 31.60 -0.31
C ARG A 354 -11.15 31.84 -1.35
N PHE A 355 -10.05 32.43 -0.92
CA PHE A 355 -8.96 32.90 -1.79
C PHE A 355 -7.62 32.33 -1.30
N ASP A 356 -6.71 32.05 -2.23
CA ASP A 356 -5.33 31.71 -1.88
C ASP A 356 -4.59 32.96 -1.42
N ASP A 357 -3.92 32.88 -0.28
CA ASP A 357 -3.17 34.01 0.29
C ASP A 357 -1.85 34.30 -0.46
N GLY A 358 -1.54 33.52 -1.50
CA GLY A 358 -0.30 33.59 -2.27
C GLY A 358 0.93 32.99 -1.58
N CYS A 359 0.79 32.52 -0.34
CA CYS A 359 1.84 31.94 0.50
C CYS A 359 1.58 30.47 0.87
N GLY A 360 0.55 29.85 0.29
CA GLY A 360 0.16 28.46 0.52
C GLY A 360 -0.88 28.28 1.61
N GLY A 361 -1.37 29.36 2.22
CA GLY A 361 -2.56 29.37 3.06
C GLY A 361 -3.81 29.69 2.25
N THR A 362 -4.98 29.40 2.82
CA THR A 362 -6.24 29.84 2.26
C THR A 362 -6.94 30.80 3.21
N LEU A 363 -7.38 31.93 2.67
CA LEU A 363 -8.08 32.97 3.37
C LEU A 363 -9.57 32.92 3.03
N THR A 364 -10.43 33.06 4.04
CA THR A 364 -11.88 33.22 3.84
C THR A 364 -12.26 34.63 4.19
N CYS A 365 -12.80 35.35 3.20
CA CYS A 365 -13.14 36.76 3.31
C CYS A 365 -14.63 36.96 3.22
N GLY A 366 -15.13 37.96 3.95
CA GLY A 366 -16.53 38.34 4.00
C GLY A 366 -17.43 37.36 4.76
N THR A 367 -18.55 37.88 5.25
CA THR A 367 -19.65 37.08 5.80
C THR A 367 -20.95 37.61 5.23
N CYS A 368 -21.76 36.75 4.62
CA CYS A 368 -23.02 37.15 3.99
C CYS A 368 -24.17 37.16 4.99
N PRO A 369 -24.71 38.32 5.41
CA PRO A 369 -25.82 38.37 6.34
C PRO A 369 -27.11 37.92 5.63
N GLY A 370 -27.68 36.78 6.04
CA GLY A 370 -28.94 36.28 5.48
C GLY A 370 -28.82 35.50 4.17
N GLY A 371 -27.61 35.04 3.82
CA GLY A 371 -27.37 34.34 2.57
C GLY A 371 -26.09 33.52 2.58
N VAL A 372 -25.68 33.07 1.40
CA VAL A 372 -24.47 32.28 1.17
C VAL A 372 -23.57 32.98 0.17
N CYS A 373 -22.28 32.70 0.27
CA CYS A 373 -21.34 33.22 -0.72
C CYS A 373 -21.46 32.47 -2.04
N ASN A 374 -21.68 33.20 -3.14
CA ASN A 374 -21.65 32.60 -4.46
C ASN A 374 -20.19 32.55 -4.95
N ASN A 375 -19.53 31.40 -4.81
CA ASN A 375 -18.11 31.23 -5.19
C ASN A 375 -17.80 31.46 -6.68
N ALA A 376 -18.80 31.48 -7.57
CA ALA A 376 -18.59 31.79 -8.99
C ALA A 376 -18.49 33.31 -9.26
N THR A 377 -19.11 34.12 -8.40
CA THR A 377 -19.15 35.59 -8.56
C THR A 377 -18.55 36.33 -7.37
N ASN A 378 -18.20 35.62 -6.29
CA ASN A 378 -17.68 36.14 -5.03
C ASN A 378 -18.54 37.26 -4.44
N SER A 379 -19.86 37.14 -4.60
CA SER A 379 -20.88 38.08 -4.12
C SER A 379 -21.85 37.40 -3.17
N CYS A 380 -22.41 38.18 -2.24
CA CYS A 380 -23.40 37.69 -1.30
C CYS A 380 -24.74 37.52 -1.99
N CYS A 381 -25.30 36.32 -1.85
CA CYS A 381 -26.58 35.98 -2.45
C CYS A 381 -27.58 35.53 -1.39
N THR A 382 -28.75 36.15 -1.41
CA THR A 382 -29.87 35.80 -0.53
C THR A 382 -30.50 34.49 -1.01
N THR A 383 -30.48 33.46 -0.17
CA THR A 383 -31.01 32.14 -0.52
C THR A 383 -32.54 32.14 -0.48
N ASN A 384 -33.17 31.62 -1.53
CA ASN A 384 -34.58 31.24 -1.50
C ASN A 384 -34.80 30.16 -0.43
N THR A 385 -35.90 30.29 0.30
CA THR A 385 -36.33 29.29 1.29
C THR A 385 -37.62 28.64 0.81
N CYS A 386 -38.09 27.61 1.50
CA CYS A 386 -39.37 26.98 1.11
C CYS A 386 -40.57 27.92 1.20
N SER A 387 -40.47 29.05 1.93
CA SER A 387 -41.49 30.09 1.91
C SER A 387 -41.63 30.74 0.51
N THR A 388 -40.53 30.83 -0.23
CA THR A 388 -40.51 31.33 -1.61
C THR A 388 -41.15 30.35 -2.60
N TYR A 389 -41.22 29.06 -2.25
CA TYR A 389 -41.85 27.97 -3.00
C TYR A 389 -43.27 27.65 -2.52
N THR A 390 -44.10 28.68 -2.31
CA THR A 390 -45.47 28.50 -1.78
C THR A 390 -46.30 27.54 -2.66
N GLY A 391 -46.80 26.44 -2.06
CA GLY A 391 -47.61 25.41 -2.75
C GLY A 391 -46.81 24.45 -3.64
N LYS A 392 -45.48 24.57 -3.63
CA LYS A 392 -44.55 23.73 -4.40
C LYS A 392 -43.70 22.87 -3.46
N CYS A 393 -43.06 21.86 -4.02
CA CYS A 393 -42.21 20.92 -3.31
C CYS A 393 -41.15 20.36 -4.24
N GLY A 394 -40.13 19.73 -3.68
CA GLY A 394 -39.07 19.09 -4.45
C GLY A 394 -37.79 18.94 -3.65
N LEU A 395 -36.88 18.14 -4.20
CA LEU A 395 -35.53 17.97 -3.69
C LEU A 395 -34.56 18.71 -4.61
N ASP A 396 -33.50 19.25 -4.02
CA ASP A 396 -32.44 19.97 -4.71
C ASP A 396 -32.93 21.19 -5.52
N LEU A 397 -33.93 21.91 -5.03
CA LEU A 397 -34.45 23.09 -5.74
C LEU A 397 -33.40 24.21 -5.78
N PRO A 398 -33.23 24.91 -6.92
CA PRO A 398 -32.24 25.96 -7.03
C PRO A 398 -32.52 27.09 -6.04
N ASN A 399 -31.69 27.27 -5.01
CA ASN A 399 -31.96 28.28 -4.00
C ASN A 399 -31.65 29.72 -4.46
N GLY A 400 -31.40 29.94 -5.75
CA GLY A 400 -31.06 31.24 -6.34
C GLY A 400 -29.58 31.60 -6.28
N CYS A 401 -28.74 30.83 -5.56
CA CYS A 401 -27.34 31.18 -5.30
C CYS A 401 -26.32 30.17 -5.88
N GLY A 402 -26.55 29.73 -7.11
CA GLY A 402 -25.61 28.96 -7.92
C GLY A 402 -25.41 27.51 -7.46
N GLN A 403 -24.68 27.30 -6.36
CA GLN A 403 -24.19 25.98 -5.92
C GLN A 403 -24.98 25.36 -4.77
N ASN A 404 -26.00 26.04 -4.27
CA ASN A 404 -26.74 25.60 -3.10
C ASN A 404 -28.18 25.24 -3.46
N THR A 405 -28.72 24.22 -2.79
CA THR A 405 -30.07 23.73 -3.03
C THR A 405 -30.92 23.82 -1.77
N VAL A 406 -32.24 23.76 -1.94
CA VAL A 406 -33.21 23.72 -0.83
C VAL A 406 -34.22 22.61 -1.05
N ASP A 407 -34.45 21.82 0.00
CA ASP A 407 -35.44 20.76 0.02
C ASP A 407 -36.74 21.24 0.63
N CYS A 408 -37.83 21.16 -0.13
CA CYS A 408 -39.13 21.65 0.28
C CYS A 408 -40.16 20.53 0.29
N ALA A 409 -40.63 20.22 1.50
CA ALA A 409 -41.68 19.23 1.75
C ALA A 409 -43.07 19.90 1.82
N CYS A 410 -44.09 19.13 1.48
CA CYS A 410 -45.47 19.57 1.59
C CYS A 410 -45.93 19.62 3.05
N THR A 411 -46.53 20.73 3.45
CA THR A 411 -47.16 20.89 4.76
C THR A 411 -48.39 19.98 4.90
N SER A 412 -48.72 19.59 6.14
CA SER A 412 -49.91 18.79 6.49
C SER A 412 -49.96 17.37 5.88
N GLY A 413 -48.80 16.75 5.65
CA GLY A 413 -48.72 15.36 5.17
C GLY A 413 -49.06 15.19 3.68
N GLY A 414 -49.11 16.28 2.91
CA GLY A 414 -49.28 16.22 1.46
C GLY A 414 -48.14 15.47 0.77
N ARG A 415 -48.42 14.92 -0.41
CA ARG A 415 -47.41 14.25 -1.24
C ARG A 415 -46.89 15.19 -2.31
N CYS A 416 -45.59 15.16 -2.55
CA CYS A 416 -44.99 15.92 -3.64
C CYS A 416 -45.15 15.15 -4.95
N THR A 417 -45.90 15.71 -5.90
CA THR A 417 -46.10 15.11 -7.22
C THR A 417 -45.79 16.13 -8.32
N ARG A 418 -45.49 15.66 -9.54
CA ARG A 418 -45.11 16.56 -10.63
C ARG A 418 -46.21 17.56 -11.02
N ASP A 419 -47.47 17.16 -10.90
CA ASP A 419 -48.64 17.91 -11.36
C ASP A 419 -49.64 18.25 -10.24
N GLY A 420 -49.38 17.85 -9.00
CA GLY A 420 -50.33 18.00 -7.88
C GLY A 420 -51.45 16.96 -7.91
N GLY A 421 -51.32 15.92 -8.76
CA GLY A 421 -52.24 14.80 -8.90
C GLY A 421 -51.50 13.46 -8.82
N VAL A 422 -51.89 12.51 -9.67
CA VAL A 422 -51.40 11.11 -9.62
C VAL A 422 -50.03 10.89 -10.25
N ALA A 423 -49.40 11.91 -10.82
CA ALA A 423 -48.06 11.77 -11.38
C ALA A 423 -47.04 11.41 -10.29
N SER A 424 -45.98 10.71 -10.68
CA SER A 424 -44.86 10.41 -9.79
C SER A 424 -44.22 11.69 -9.22
N ALA A 425 -43.44 11.53 -8.17
CA ALA A 425 -42.61 12.60 -7.63
C ALA A 425 -41.72 13.22 -8.74
N PRO A 426 -41.50 14.54 -8.73
CA PRO A 426 -40.58 15.18 -9.67
C PRO A 426 -39.15 14.65 -9.50
N ALA A 427 -38.36 14.69 -10.57
CA ALA A 427 -36.92 14.42 -10.49
C ALA A 427 -36.21 15.48 -9.64
N THR A 428 -34.97 15.21 -9.22
CA THR A 428 -34.12 16.18 -8.52
C THR A 428 -34.00 17.48 -9.33
N SER A 429 -33.90 18.61 -8.62
CA SER A 429 -33.85 19.96 -9.20
C SER A 429 -35.09 20.39 -10.00
N THR A 430 -36.19 19.61 -9.97
CA THR A 430 -37.44 19.94 -10.65
C THR A 430 -38.52 20.29 -9.63
N THR A 431 -39.21 21.41 -9.85
CA THR A 431 -40.29 21.84 -8.96
C THR A 431 -41.56 21.02 -9.17
N GLY A 432 -42.06 20.38 -8.11
CA GLY A 432 -43.35 19.70 -8.03
C GLY A 432 -44.44 20.55 -7.34
N ILE A 433 -45.65 20.02 -7.28
CA ILE A 433 -46.82 20.61 -6.64
C ILE A 433 -47.28 19.70 -5.50
N CYS A 434 -47.68 20.30 -4.38
CA CYS A 434 -48.20 19.57 -3.24
C CYS A 434 -49.62 19.06 -3.47
N CYS A 435 -49.76 17.74 -3.52
CA CYS A 435 -51.04 17.05 -3.60
C CYS A 435 -51.56 16.71 -2.20
N SER A 436 -52.86 16.98 -1.95
CA SER A 436 -53.53 16.60 -0.70
C SER A 436 -54.27 15.28 -0.89
N PRO A 437 -53.80 14.16 -0.30
CA PRO A 437 -54.40 12.86 -0.53
C PRO A 437 -55.77 12.76 0.12
N ARG A 438 -56.71 12.16 -0.61
CA ARG A 438 -58.00 11.74 -0.05
C ARG A 438 -57.75 10.73 1.06
N THR A 439 -58.42 10.88 2.18
CA THR A 439 -58.29 9.94 3.31
C THR A 439 -59.44 8.93 3.30
N VAL A 440 -59.30 7.85 4.07
CA VAL A 440 -60.40 6.89 4.32
C VAL A 440 -61.67 7.62 4.80
N ALA A 441 -61.53 8.67 5.61
CA ALA A 441 -62.64 9.48 6.08
C ALA A 441 -63.35 10.22 4.93
N SER A 442 -62.62 10.73 3.94
CA SER A 442 -63.20 11.43 2.79
C SER A 442 -64.12 10.52 1.97
N TYR A 443 -63.74 9.27 1.74
CA TYR A 443 -64.58 8.26 1.08
C TYR A 443 -65.78 7.84 1.95
N ARG A 444 -65.55 7.58 3.25
CA ARG A 444 -66.63 7.19 4.17
C ARG A 444 -67.69 8.27 4.35
N SER A 445 -67.30 9.55 4.35
CA SER A 445 -68.25 10.67 4.44
C SER A 445 -69.24 10.73 3.27
N GLN A 446 -68.88 10.08 2.15
CA GLN A 446 -69.72 9.95 0.96
C GLN A 446 -70.41 8.58 0.87
N GLY A 447 -70.31 7.74 1.91
CA GLY A 447 -70.87 6.38 1.92
C GLY A 447 -70.13 5.39 1.01
N GLN A 448 -68.91 5.72 0.58
CA GLN A 448 -68.16 4.93 -0.39
C GLN A 448 -67.22 3.93 0.27
N CYS A 449 -67.02 2.82 -0.41
CA CYS A 449 -66.09 1.74 -0.05
C CYS A 449 -65.40 1.19 -1.30
N GLY A 450 -64.33 0.41 -1.12
CA GLY A 450 -63.67 -0.26 -2.23
C GLY A 450 -62.21 -0.55 -1.95
N THR A 451 -61.57 -1.26 -2.88
CA THR A 451 -60.15 -1.59 -2.84
C THR A 451 -59.40 -0.86 -3.94
N ARG A 452 -58.16 -0.50 -3.62
CA ARG A 452 -57.24 0.25 -4.49
C ARG A 452 -57.82 1.56 -5.02
N LEU A 453 -58.61 2.27 -4.22
CA LEU A 453 -59.16 3.57 -4.62
C LEU A 453 -58.04 4.60 -4.70
N SER A 454 -58.01 5.38 -5.79
CA SER A 454 -56.99 6.42 -5.96
C SER A 454 -57.13 7.49 -4.87
N ASP A 455 -56.06 7.77 -4.14
CA ASP A 455 -56.05 8.89 -3.18
C ASP A 455 -55.99 10.27 -3.88
N GLY A 456 -55.88 10.29 -5.20
CA GLY A 456 -55.69 11.50 -6.01
C GLY A 456 -54.23 11.96 -6.11
N CYS A 457 -53.31 11.34 -5.36
CA CYS A 457 -51.89 11.68 -5.27
C CYS A 457 -50.97 10.51 -5.65
N GLY A 458 -51.48 9.55 -6.42
CA GLY A 458 -50.73 8.42 -6.98
C GLY A 458 -50.59 7.22 -6.05
N ALA A 459 -51.17 7.27 -4.84
CA ALA A 459 -51.29 6.12 -3.97
C ALA A 459 -52.69 5.50 -4.09
N THR A 460 -52.85 4.31 -3.52
CA THR A 460 -54.14 3.64 -3.43
C THR A 460 -54.51 3.39 -1.99
N ILE A 461 -55.79 3.54 -1.67
CA ILE A 461 -56.35 3.36 -0.33
C ILE A 461 -57.48 2.34 -0.37
N ASP A 462 -57.48 1.45 0.61
CA ASP A 462 -58.59 0.51 0.83
C ASP A 462 -59.54 1.10 1.87
N VAL A 463 -60.82 1.16 1.51
CA VAL A 463 -61.87 1.77 2.32
C VAL A 463 -62.93 0.72 2.62
N SER A 464 -62.90 0.20 3.86
CA SER A 464 -63.94 -0.69 4.36
C SER A 464 -65.14 0.08 4.88
N CYS A 465 -66.31 -0.55 4.76
CA CYS A 465 -67.56 -0.06 5.30
C CYS A 465 -67.54 0.05 6.83
N LEU A 466 -68.23 1.06 7.35
CA LEU A 466 -68.46 1.21 8.78
C LEU A 466 -69.38 0.07 9.26
N ASN A 467 -69.20 -0.38 10.50
CA ASN A 467 -70.00 -1.45 11.14
C ASN A 467 -69.98 -2.82 10.43
N GLY A 468 -68.94 -3.13 9.66
CA GLY A 468 -68.75 -4.47 9.08
C GLY A 468 -69.60 -4.78 7.84
N GLY A 469 -70.18 -3.76 7.18
CA GLY A 469 -70.94 -3.95 5.94
C GLY A 469 -70.11 -4.45 4.75
N THR A 470 -70.78 -5.02 3.76
CA THR A 470 -70.15 -5.52 2.53
C THR A 470 -70.15 -4.43 1.47
N CYS A 471 -69.00 -4.22 0.81
CA CYS A 471 -68.89 -3.25 -0.28
C CYS A 471 -69.45 -3.81 -1.59
N VAL A 472 -70.43 -3.13 -2.18
CA VAL A 472 -71.16 -3.58 -3.37
C VAL A 472 -71.12 -2.56 -4.49
N ASN A 473 -71.08 -3.03 -5.74
CA ASN A 473 -71.14 -2.20 -6.94
C ASN A 473 -72.59 -1.83 -7.29
N SER A 474 -73.25 -1.13 -6.36
CA SER A 474 -74.63 -0.68 -6.50
C SER A 474 -74.79 0.72 -5.91
N PRO A 475 -75.37 1.68 -6.64
CA PRO A 475 -75.54 3.06 -6.15
C PRO A 475 -76.54 3.16 -4.98
N SER A 476 -77.38 2.16 -4.74
CA SER A 476 -78.40 2.14 -3.69
C SER A 476 -78.06 1.18 -2.52
N GLY A 477 -76.83 0.64 -2.47
CA GLY A 477 -76.43 -0.35 -1.46
C GLY A 477 -77.20 -1.68 -1.56
N GLN A 478 -77.85 -1.91 -2.70
CA GLN A 478 -78.58 -3.15 -3.00
C GLN A 478 -77.60 -4.27 -3.37
N PRO A 479 -78.03 -5.55 -3.30
CA PRO A 479 -77.15 -6.69 -3.50
C PRO A 479 -76.53 -6.67 -4.90
N ALA A 480 -75.20 -6.66 -4.96
CA ALA A 480 -74.45 -6.63 -6.22
C ALA A 480 -73.07 -7.29 -6.05
N SER A 481 -72.36 -7.47 -7.16
CA SER A 481 -70.96 -7.91 -7.12
C SER A 481 -70.07 -6.87 -6.43
N ALA A 482 -68.89 -7.28 -5.97
CA ALA A 482 -67.90 -6.34 -5.46
C ALA A 482 -67.46 -5.37 -6.57
N PRO A 483 -67.22 -4.09 -6.28
CA PRO A 483 -66.70 -3.16 -7.27
C PRO A 483 -65.30 -3.60 -7.74
N PRO A 484 -64.96 -3.40 -9.03
CA PRO A 484 -63.58 -3.59 -9.50
C PRO A 484 -62.59 -2.70 -8.74
N ASN A 485 -61.33 -3.13 -8.68
CA ASN A 485 -60.25 -2.32 -8.09
C ASN A 485 -60.19 -0.92 -8.71
N GLY A 486 -60.13 0.11 -7.88
CA GLY A 486 -60.09 1.52 -8.30
C GLY A 486 -61.47 2.17 -8.51
N THR A 487 -62.56 1.40 -8.44
CA THR A 487 -63.93 1.92 -8.59
C THR A 487 -64.61 2.02 -7.21
N PRO A 488 -65.13 3.19 -6.82
CA PRO A 488 -65.91 3.32 -5.58
C PRO A 488 -67.22 2.52 -5.65
N GLY A 489 -67.52 1.74 -4.61
CA GLY A 489 -68.81 1.10 -4.37
C GLY A 489 -69.54 1.70 -3.16
N THR A 490 -70.69 1.13 -2.82
CA THR A 490 -71.53 1.56 -1.69
C THR A 490 -71.62 0.46 -0.63
N CYS A 491 -71.79 0.84 0.63
CA CYS A 491 -71.90 -0.13 1.73
C CYS A 491 -73.30 -0.73 1.85
N CYS A 492 -73.38 -2.06 1.75
CA CYS A 492 -74.57 -2.85 2.07
C CYS A 492 -74.47 -3.42 3.48
N ALA A 493 -75.54 -3.30 4.28
CA ALA A 493 -75.63 -3.90 5.60
C ALA A 493 -76.28 -5.30 5.48
N PRO A 494 -75.57 -6.40 5.79
CA PRO A 494 -76.14 -7.73 5.67
C PRO A 494 -77.17 -7.99 6.76
N THR A 495 -78.28 -8.64 6.41
CA THR A 495 -79.34 -9.07 7.34
C THR A 495 -79.10 -10.47 7.91
N HIS A 496 -78.21 -11.27 7.31
CA HIS A 496 -77.78 -12.59 7.80
C HIS A 496 -76.31 -12.55 8.24
N THR A 497 -76.05 -12.62 9.55
CA THR A 497 -74.70 -12.38 10.13
C THR A 497 -74.09 -13.59 10.85
N CYS A 498 -74.57 -14.82 10.59
CA CYS A 498 -74.13 -16.05 11.26
C CYS A 498 -74.05 -15.96 12.81
N SER A 499 -74.71 -15.00 13.45
CA SER A 499 -74.60 -14.72 14.90
C SER A 499 -75.95 -14.39 15.55
N GLY A 500 -77.02 -14.44 14.76
CA GLY A 500 -78.40 -14.20 15.18
C GLY A 500 -79.30 -15.38 14.81
N GLN A 501 -80.19 -15.20 13.83
CA GLN A 501 -81.21 -16.19 13.44
C GLN A 501 -80.65 -17.53 12.92
N ASP A 502 -79.35 -17.60 12.58
CA ASP A 502 -78.67 -18.76 11.98
C ASP A 502 -77.68 -19.45 12.95
N ALA A 503 -77.89 -19.34 14.27
CA ALA A 503 -77.05 -19.98 15.28
C ALA A 503 -77.11 -21.52 15.19
N GLY A 504 -75.97 -22.17 14.96
CA GLY A 504 -75.83 -23.64 14.95
C GLY A 504 -75.97 -24.33 13.59
N ALA A 505 -76.24 -23.60 12.50
CA ALA A 505 -76.21 -24.16 11.15
C ALA A 505 -74.81 -23.99 10.55
N CYS A 506 -74.09 -25.09 10.33
CA CYS A 506 -72.89 -25.07 9.50
C CYS A 506 -73.23 -25.43 8.06
N ALA A 507 -74.00 -24.55 7.44
CA ALA A 507 -74.35 -24.60 6.03
C ALA A 507 -74.21 -23.21 5.43
N ALA A 508 -74.14 -23.17 4.11
CA ALA A 508 -74.04 -21.94 3.36
C ALA A 508 -75.39 -21.20 3.41
N VAL A 509 -75.41 -19.99 3.93
CA VAL A 509 -76.59 -19.10 3.98
C VAL A 509 -76.45 -18.05 2.89
N GLN A 510 -77.55 -17.66 2.26
CA GLN A 510 -77.52 -16.66 1.19
C GLN A 510 -77.02 -15.31 1.73
N ASP A 511 -76.00 -14.74 1.10
CA ASP A 511 -75.53 -13.38 1.44
C ASP A 511 -76.57 -12.37 0.94
N SER A 512 -77.23 -11.70 1.89
CA SER A 512 -78.20 -10.64 1.61
C SER A 512 -77.64 -9.44 0.88
N CYS A 513 -76.31 -9.30 0.76
CA CYS A 513 -75.63 -8.21 0.08
C CYS A 513 -74.97 -8.62 -1.26
N ARG A 514 -75.10 -9.88 -1.70
CA ARG A 514 -74.57 -10.37 -2.98
C ARG A 514 -75.69 -10.93 -3.88
N PRO A 515 -75.44 -11.14 -5.19
CA PRO A 515 -76.43 -11.73 -6.08
C PRO A 515 -76.93 -13.10 -5.60
N PRO A 516 -78.18 -13.48 -5.93
CA PRO A 516 -78.75 -14.80 -5.63
C PRO A 516 -77.82 -15.95 -6.02
N GLY A 517 -77.59 -16.90 -5.11
CA GLY A 517 -76.63 -18.00 -5.29
C GLY A 517 -75.23 -17.74 -4.73
N THR A 518 -74.95 -16.51 -4.30
CA THR A 518 -73.74 -16.19 -3.54
C THR A 518 -73.99 -16.46 -2.06
N MET A 519 -73.44 -17.56 -1.57
CA MET A 519 -73.69 -18.02 -0.20
C MET A 519 -72.52 -17.63 0.71
N VAL A 520 -72.81 -17.04 1.86
CA VAL A 520 -71.89 -16.91 3.00
C VAL A 520 -71.81 -18.26 3.69
N GLN A 521 -70.61 -18.81 3.77
CA GLN A 521 -70.36 -20.02 4.54
C GLN A 521 -70.31 -19.63 6.02
N CYS A 522 -71.31 -20.05 6.81
CA CYS A 522 -71.25 -19.93 8.27
C CYS A 522 -70.34 -21.02 8.86
N SER A 523 -69.10 -21.10 8.36
CA SER A 523 -68.11 -22.05 8.84
C SER A 523 -67.66 -21.64 10.24
N GLY A 524 -68.02 -22.42 11.25
CA GLY A 524 -67.53 -22.23 12.62
C GLY A 524 -68.59 -21.82 13.65
N ASN A 525 -69.88 -21.86 13.33
CA ASN A 525 -70.94 -21.65 14.33
C ASN A 525 -71.24 -22.90 15.18
N CYS A 526 -70.29 -23.83 15.23
CA CYS A 526 -70.29 -24.95 16.15
C CYS A 526 -69.66 -24.43 17.46
N GLY A 527 -70.48 -24.21 18.49
CA GLY A 527 -69.97 -23.67 19.76
C GLY A 527 -68.83 -24.51 20.34
N GLY A 528 -67.75 -23.86 20.77
CA GLY A 528 -66.57 -24.52 21.36
C GLY A 528 -65.51 -24.93 20.34
N THR A 529 -64.83 -26.05 20.55
CA THR A 529 -63.67 -26.53 19.75
C THR A 529 -64.05 -27.41 18.56
N GLN A 530 -65.29 -27.35 18.06
CA GLN A 530 -65.82 -28.25 17.02
C GLN A 530 -65.61 -27.69 15.60
N SER A 531 -65.24 -28.57 14.67
CA SER A 531 -65.12 -28.30 13.23
C SER A 531 -66.32 -28.88 12.47
N CYS A 532 -66.59 -28.36 11.28
CA CYS A 532 -67.80 -28.69 10.53
C CYS A 532 -67.51 -29.55 9.30
N ILE A 533 -68.17 -30.71 9.20
CA ILE A 533 -68.02 -31.65 8.07
C ILE A 533 -69.40 -32.16 7.68
N GLY A 534 -69.77 -32.02 6.39
CA GLY A 534 -71.02 -32.57 5.85
C GLY A 534 -72.30 -31.94 6.42
N GLY A 535 -72.25 -30.70 6.91
CA GLY A 535 -73.40 -30.02 7.52
C GLY A 535 -73.61 -30.31 9.01
N ALA A 536 -72.69 -31.04 9.65
CA ALA A 536 -72.73 -31.36 11.09
C ALA A 536 -71.40 -30.99 11.80
N CYS A 537 -71.49 -30.65 13.08
CA CYS A 537 -70.34 -30.29 13.92
C CYS A 537 -69.68 -31.54 14.54
N CYS A 538 -68.36 -31.72 14.36
CA CYS A 538 -67.54 -32.81 14.92
C CYS A 538 -66.32 -32.26 15.68
N GLN A 539 -65.71 -33.04 16.59
CA GLN A 539 -64.49 -32.64 17.32
C GLN A 539 -63.23 -33.11 16.58
N PRO A 540 -62.29 -32.22 16.20
CA PRO A 540 -61.02 -32.62 15.57
C PRO A 540 -60.03 -33.23 16.59
N ALA A 541 -59.10 -34.06 16.11
CA ALA A 541 -58.05 -34.66 16.93
C ALA A 541 -57.02 -33.62 17.40
N THR A 542 -56.47 -33.78 18.61
CA THR A 542 -55.51 -32.84 19.23
C THR A 542 -54.07 -33.32 19.06
N CYS A 543 -53.14 -32.41 18.74
CA CYS A 543 -51.71 -32.72 18.63
C CYS A 543 -51.18 -33.28 19.95
N ASN A 544 -50.53 -34.45 19.91
CA ASN A 544 -50.04 -35.06 21.13
C ASN A 544 -48.75 -34.34 21.62
N GLY A 545 -48.72 -33.95 22.90
CA GLY A 545 -47.54 -33.35 23.53
C GLY A 545 -47.35 -31.83 23.38
N ASN A 546 -48.33 -31.07 22.86
CA ASN A 546 -48.36 -29.58 22.86
C ASN A 546 -47.08 -28.88 22.34
N GLY A 547 -46.38 -29.46 21.35
CA GLY A 547 -45.15 -28.88 20.80
C GLY A 547 -43.93 -28.93 21.75
N GLY A 548 -44.00 -29.76 22.80
CA GLY A 548 -42.90 -30.13 23.69
C GLY A 548 -41.82 -30.96 23.00
N GLU A 549 -40.72 -31.24 23.69
CA GLU A 549 -39.69 -32.15 23.15
C GLU A 549 -40.26 -33.57 22.97
N GLY A 550 -40.09 -34.13 21.77
CA GLY A 550 -40.73 -35.39 21.36
C GLY A 550 -42.21 -35.28 20.98
N GLY A 551 -42.81 -34.08 21.05
CA GLY A 551 -44.18 -33.82 20.59
C GLY A 551 -44.30 -33.91 19.07
N GLU A 552 -45.49 -34.26 18.59
CA GLU A 552 -45.78 -34.37 17.15
C GLU A 552 -45.71 -33.00 16.47
N CYS A 553 -45.14 -32.97 15.27
CA CYS A 553 -45.04 -31.78 14.43
C CYS A 553 -45.11 -32.12 12.94
N ASN A 554 -45.25 -31.10 12.09
CA ASN A 554 -45.55 -31.23 10.66
C ASN A 554 -46.93 -31.85 10.39
N VAL A 555 -47.24 -32.12 9.12
CA VAL A 555 -48.54 -32.64 8.69
C VAL A 555 -48.74 -34.10 9.12
N THR A 556 -49.76 -34.35 9.94
CA THR A 556 -50.27 -35.68 10.30
C THR A 556 -51.63 -35.91 9.62
N LYS A 557 -51.91 -37.15 9.20
CA LYS A 557 -53.25 -37.54 8.73
C LYS A 557 -54.02 -38.18 9.87
N ASP A 558 -55.23 -37.70 10.14
CA ASP A 558 -56.12 -38.39 11.07
C ASP A 558 -56.52 -39.77 10.50
N ALA A 559 -56.77 -40.75 11.38
CA ALA A 559 -57.23 -42.08 10.98
C ALA A 559 -58.77 -42.22 11.01
N ASN A 560 -59.51 -41.18 11.42
CA ASN A 560 -60.94 -41.25 11.74
C ASN A 560 -61.85 -40.39 10.83
N GLY A 561 -61.31 -39.75 9.80
CA GLY A 561 -62.05 -39.06 8.75
C GLY A 561 -62.73 -37.75 9.19
N CYS A 562 -62.21 -37.03 10.18
CA CYS A 562 -62.74 -35.75 10.64
C CYS A 562 -61.66 -34.65 10.70
N GLY A 563 -61.14 -34.24 9.54
CA GLY A 563 -60.24 -33.08 9.40
C GLY A 563 -59.50 -33.02 8.05
N ASP A 564 -58.91 -31.86 7.74
CA ASP A 564 -57.83 -31.73 6.76
C ASP A 564 -56.49 -32.13 7.40
N ASP A 565 -55.45 -32.32 6.57
CA ASP A 565 -54.05 -32.50 6.97
C ASP A 565 -53.67 -31.65 8.21
N GLN A 566 -53.47 -32.29 9.36
CA GLN A 566 -53.27 -31.61 10.64
C GLN A 566 -51.82 -31.13 10.75
N THR A 567 -51.62 -29.81 10.76
CA THR A 567 -50.27 -29.25 10.95
C THR A 567 -49.99 -29.01 12.43
N CYS A 568 -49.09 -29.80 13.02
CA CYS A 568 -48.64 -29.58 14.39
C CYS A 568 -47.34 -28.75 14.42
N ASN A 569 -47.28 -27.75 15.31
CA ASN A 569 -46.16 -26.82 15.43
C ASN A 569 -45.37 -27.04 16.73
N CYS A 570 -44.05 -26.91 16.64
CA CYS A 570 -43.18 -26.97 17.80
C CYS A 570 -43.18 -25.64 18.56
N ALA A 571 -43.26 -25.72 19.89
CA ALA A 571 -43.24 -24.56 20.77
C ALA A 571 -41.83 -24.34 21.36
N GLY A 572 -41.54 -23.12 21.83
CA GLY A 572 -40.33 -22.83 22.59
C GLY A 572 -39.02 -22.86 21.79
N GLY A 573 -39.05 -22.48 20.50
CA GLY A 573 -37.86 -22.42 19.64
C GLY A 573 -37.33 -23.77 19.17
N ARG A 574 -38.12 -24.84 19.34
CA ARG A 574 -37.81 -26.19 18.87
C ARG A 574 -38.09 -26.33 17.37
N THR A 575 -37.32 -27.19 16.70
CA THR A 575 -37.42 -27.42 15.25
C THR A 575 -38.08 -28.77 14.98
N CYS A 576 -38.91 -28.85 13.94
CA CYS A 576 -39.57 -30.10 13.56
C CYS A 576 -38.66 -30.99 12.70
N TRP A 577 -38.47 -32.25 13.12
CA TRP A 577 -37.56 -33.20 12.48
C TRP A 577 -38.28 -34.48 12.04
N CYS A 578 -38.09 -34.85 10.78
CA CYS A 578 -38.70 -36.00 10.13
C CYS A 578 -37.60 -37.03 9.87
N GLY A 579 -37.33 -37.87 10.87
CA GLY A 579 -36.13 -38.72 10.86
C GLY A 579 -34.86 -37.92 11.11
N ASP A 580 -34.00 -37.85 10.08
CA ASP A 580 -32.64 -37.28 10.13
C ASP A 580 -32.49 -35.95 9.37
N HIS A 581 -33.60 -35.30 9.02
CA HIS A 581 -33.60 -33.94 8.46
C HIS A 581 -34.74 -33.09 9.01
N GLN A 582 -34.62 -31.77 8.83
CA GLN A 582 -35.68 -30.83 9.14
C GLN A 582 -36.85 -31.01 8.16
N CYS A 583 -38.06 -31.19 8.69
CA CYS A 583 -39.25 -31.47 7.87
C CYS A 583 -39.55 -30.35 6.86
N GLY A 584 -39.83 -30.73 5.61
CA GLY A 584 -40.38 -29.88 4.56
C GLY A 584 -41.86 -30.17 4.26
N ALA A 585 -42.44 -29.40 3.34
CA ALA A 585 -43.87 -29.44 3.01
C ALA A 585 -44.40 -30.75 2.39
N GLY A 586 -43.51 -31.71 2.07
CA GLY A 586 -43.87 -33.04 1.56
C GLY A 586 -43.52 -34.19 2.51
N ASP A 587 -42.87 -33.90 3.64
CA ASP A 587 -42.55 -34.91 4.64
C ASP A 587 -43.80 -35.18 5.51
N GLY A 588 -43.94 -36.41 6.00
CA GLY A 588 -45.03 -36.79 6.90
C GLY A 588 -44.85 -36.26 8.34
N ALA A 589 -45.49 -36.94 9.29
CA ALA A 589 -45.40 -36.61 10.71
C ALA A 589 -43.94 -36.63 11.21
N GLY A 590 -43.54 -35.57 11.91
CA GLY A 590 -42.24 -35.40 12.53
C GLY A 590 -42.33 -35.24 14.05
N GLN A 591 -41.17 -35.07 14.70
CA GLN A 591 -41.06 -34.82 16.13
C GLN A 591 -40.31 -33.53 16.43
N CYS A 592 -40.77 -32.79 17.43
CA CYS A 592 -40.12 -31.58 17.90
C CYS A 592 -38.82 -31.89 18.65
N LYS A 593 -37.70 -31.39 18.12
CA LYS A 593 -36.37 -31.49 18.75
C LYS A 593 -35.90 -30.12 19.19
N ALA A 594 -35.37 -30.03 20.41
CA ALA A 594 -34.68 -28.84 20.89
C ALA A 594 -33.22 -28.85 20.40
N ALA A 595 -32.66 -27.66 20.13
CA ALA A 595 -31.23 -27.54 19.87
C ALA A 595 -30.43 -27.96 21.12
N LEU A 596 -29.47 -28.85 20.94
CA LEU A 596 -28.48 -29.16 21.97
C LEU A 596 -27.66 -27.90 22.27
N THR A 597 -27.55 -27.57 23.54
CA THR A 597 -26.70 -26.49 24.03
C THR A 597 -25.43 -27.08 24.64
N CYS A 598 -24.45 -26.24 24.96
CA CYS A 598 -23.25 -26.68 25.69
C CYS A 598 -23.54 -27.22 27.09
N SER A 599 -24.77 -27.03 27.60
CA SER A 599 -25.23 -27.60 28.86
C SER A 599 -25.98 -28.92 28.67
N SER A 600 -26.31 -29.31 27.44
CA SER A 600 -27.02 -30.55 27.13
C SER A 600 -26.13 -31.78 27.35
N ALA A 601 -26.73 -32.90 27.76
CA ALA A 601 -26.05 -34.13 28.20
C ALA A 601 -24.81 -34.58 27.36
N PRO A 602 -24.80 -34.53 26.01
CA PRO A 602 -23.61 -34.90 25.24
C PRO A 602 -22.43 -33.92 25.38
N TYR A 603 -22.69 -32.66 25.73
CA TYR A 603 -21.71 -31.56 25.80
C TYR A 603 -21.46 -31.02 27.21
N THR A 604 -22.29 -31.40 28.19
CA THR A 604 -22.13 -30.97 29.58
C THR A 604 -20.73 -31.31 30.10
N GLY A 605 -19.97 -30.28 30.50
CA GLY A 605 -18.61 -30.44 31.04
C GLY A 605 -17.53 -30.73 29.98
N LYS A 606 -17.89 -30.72 28.69
CA LYS A 606 -16.98 -30.87 27.57
C LYS A 606 -16.82 -29.55 26.82
N CYS A 607 -15.83 -29.49 25.94
CA CYS A 607 -15.55 -28.36 25.08
C CYS A 607 -15.31 -28.82 23.64
N GLY A 608 -15.39 -27.90 22.68
CA GLY A 608 -15.15 -28.21 21.28
C GLY A 608 -15.74 -27.15 20.36
N THR A 609 -15.30 -27.17 19.10
CA THR A 609 -15.80 -26.27 18.06
C THR A 609 -16.53 -27.07 16.97
N GLN A 610 -17.53 -26.44 16.34
CA GLN A 610 -18.38 -27.05 15.32
C GLN A 610 -19.05 -28.36 15.74
N LEU A 611 -19.45 -28.47 17.01
CA LEU A 611 -20.22 -29.61 17.51
C LEU A 611 -21.61 -29.59 16.89
N ASP A 612 -22.19 -30.76 16.65
CA ASP A 612 -23.54 -30.85 16.08
C ASP A 612 -24.59 -30.52 17.14
N ASN A 613 -25.40 -29.48 16.94
CA ASN A 613 -26.43 -29.15 17.92
C ASN A 613 -27.69 -30.02 17.82
N GLY A 614 -27.65 -31.13 17.07
CA GLY A 614 -28.74 -32.11 16.96
C GLY A 614 -29.90 -31.65 16.06
N ILE A 615 -29.80 -30.44 15.49
CA ILE A 615 -30.74 -29.90 14.51
C ILE A 615 -30.02 -29.39 13.24
N GLY A 616 -28.85 -29.96 12.93
CA GLY A 616 -28.10 -29.67 11.70
C GLY A 616 -27.33 -28.34 11.72
N GLN A 617 -27.34 -27.60 12.82
CA GLN A 617 -26.50 -26.42 13.01
C GLN A 617 -25.27 -26.75 13.86
N LYS A 618 -24.30 -25.82 13.89
CA LYS A 618 -23.04 -25.99 14.61
C LYS A 618 -23.02 -25.15 15.88
N ILE A 619 -22.56 -25.73 16.99
CA ILE A 619 -22.39 -25.07 18.29
C ILE A 619 -20.93 -25.15 18.75
N ASN A 620 -20.44 -24.05 19.33
CA ASN A 620 -19.12 -23.98 19.95
C ASN A 620 -19.28 -23.94 21.47
N CYS A 621 -18.60 -24.86 22.16
CA CYS A 621 -18.64 -24.97 23.61
C CYS A 621 -17.27 -24.66 24.19
N ASN A 622 -17.19 -23.53 24.90
CA ASN A 622 -15.96 -23.06 25.52
C ASN A 622 -15.90 -23.50 26.98
N CYS A 623 -14.68 -23.74 27.44
CA CYS A 623 -14.44 -24.01 28.85
C CYS A 623 -14.66 -22.77 29.71
N THR A 624 -15.29 -22.95 30.87
CA THR A 624 -15.49 -21.89 31.86
C THR A 624 -14.27 -21.77 32.79
N GLY A 625 -14.00 -20.57 33.29
CA GLY A 625 -12.92 -20.34 34.27
C GLY A 625 -11.50 -20.35 33.72
N GLY A 626 -11.29 -19.95 32.45
CA GLY A 626 -9.95 -19.80 31.85
C GLY A 626 -9.23 -21.10 31.49
N ARG A 627 -9.93 -22.23 31.53
CA ARG A 627 -9.43 -23.55 31.13
C ARG A 627 -9.31 -23.65 29.61
N VAL A 628 -8.40 -24.48 29.13
CA VAL A 628 -8.19 -24.73 27.70
C VAL A 628 -8.83 -26.07 27.33
N CYS A 629 -9.39 -26.16 26.12
CA CYS A 629 -9.94 -27.41 25.61
C CYS A 629 -8.81 -28.34 25.16
N SER A 630 -8.86 -29.62 25.55
CA SER A 630 -7.87 -30.63 25.14
C SER A 630 -7.97 -31.06 23.68
N GLU A 631 -9.04 -30.68 22.98
CA GLU A 631 -9.26 -30.98 21.55
C GLU A 631 -9.66 -29.71 20.78
N THR A 632 -9.05 -29.49 19.61
CA THR A 632 -9.30 -28.32 18.76
C THR A 632 -9.86 -28.68 17.39
N ALA A 633 -9.90 -29.96 17.03
CA ALA A 633 -10.49 -30.43 15.78
C ALA A 633 -12.00 -30.16 15.73
N ALA A 634 -12.47 -29.61 14.61
CA ALA A 634 -13.88 -29.36 14.36
C ALA A 634 -14.70 -30.65 14.46
N GLY A 635 -15.80 -30.61 15.23
CA GLY A 635 -16.74 -31.72 15.38
C GLY A 635 -16.38 -32.77 16.44
N GLN A 636 -15.27 -32.63 17.16
CA GLN A 636 -14.87 -33.54 18.24
C GLN A 636 -15.00 -32.88 19.62
N THR A 637 -15.38 -33.66 20.63
CA THR A 637 -15.51 -33.17 22.01
C THR A 637 -14.21 -33.40 22.81
N GLY A 638 -13.64 -32.33 23.36
CA GLY A 638 -12.54 -32.36 24.32
C GLY A 638 -12.98 -32.17 25.78
N THR A 639 -12.03 -32.33 26.69
CA THR A 639 -12.13 -32.07 28.13
C THR A 639 -11.53 -30.71 28.48
N CYS A 640 -12.11 -30.01 29.46
CA CYS A 640 -11.61 -28.73 29.93
C CYS A 640 -10.50 -28.91 30.97
N GLU A 641 -9.26 -28.69 30.55
CA GLU A 641 -8.08 -29.00 31.36
C GLU A 641 -7.42 -27.72 31.92
N CYS A 642 -6.79 -27.87 33.09
CA CYS A 642 -6.04 -26.91 33.91
C CYS A 642 -6.79 -25.73 34.60
N PRO A 643 -6.94 -25.76 35.94
CA PRO A 643 -7.50 -24.64 36.73
C PRO A 643 -6.52 -23.51 37.10
N ALA A 644 -5.20 -23.65 36.88
CA ALA A 644 -4.22 -22.80 37.59
C ALA A 644 -2.98 -22.36 36.79
N GLY A 645 -2.95 -22.53 35.47
CA GLY A 645 -1.90 -21.94 34.63
C GLY A 645 -0.47 -22.51 34.78
N THR A 646 -0.28 -23.67 35.41
CA THR A 646 1.03 -24.35 35.43
C THR A 646 1.03 -25.51 34.42
N PRO A 647 1.79 -25.41 33.32
CA PRO A 647 2.03 -26.53 32.41
C PRO A 647 2.68 -27.71 33.14
N PHE A 648 2.38 -28.94 32.73
CA PHE A 648 3.09 -30.12 33.25
C PHE A 648 4.57 -30.08 32.88
N GLU A 649 5.44 -30.33 33.86
CA GLU A 649 6.88 -30.41 33.67
C GLU A 649 7.30 -31.84 33.31
N CYS A 650 8.55 -32.03 32.88
CA CYS A 650 9.04 -33.34 32.43
C CYS A 650 8.87 -34.47 33.45
N SER A 651 8.96 -34.17 34.74
CA SER A 651 8.72 -35.15 35.82
C SER A 651 7.27 -35.67 35.87
N ASP A 652 6.31 -34.89 35.39
CA ASP A 652 4.88 -35.22 35.45
C ASP A 652 4.45 -36.10 34.27
N VAL A 653 5.13 -35.95 33.13
CA VAL A 653 4.79 -36.60 31.85
C VAL A 653 5.65 -37.83 31.54
N LEU A 654 6.88 -37.94 32.06
CA LEU A 654 7.76 -39.10 31.90
C LEU A 654 7.29 -40.27 32.77
N LYS A 655 6.24 -40.97 32.34
CA LYS A 655 5.69 -42.17 32.99
C LYS A 655 6.01 -43.43 32.17
N ASN A 656 5.81 -44.61 32.75
CA ASN A 656 5.99 -45.91 32.08
C ASN A 656 7.42 -46.21 31.57
N GLY A 657 8.43 -45.61 32.19
CA GLY A 657 9.84 -45.89 31.89
C GLY A 657 10.43 -45.09 30.72
N ASP A 658 9.70 -44.12 30.17
CA ASP A 658 10.22 -43.14 29.22
C ASP A 658 11.23 -42.20 29.90
N GLU A 659 12.35 -41.94 29.24
CA GLU A 659 13.42 -41.05 29.74
C GLU A 659 13.48 -39.72 28.99
N CYS A 660 12.84 -39.61 27.83
CA CYS A 660 12.91 -38.45 26.96
C CYS A 660 11.78 -38.46 25.91
N GLY A 661 11.53 -37.29 25.30
CA GLY A 661 10.54 -37.15 24.22
C GLY A 661 9.72 -35.87 24.35
N SER A 662 8.81 -35.65 23.39
CA SER A 662 7.82 -34.58 23.46
C SER A 662 6.48 -35.14 23.92
N PHE A 663 5.92 -34.53 24.95
CA PHE A 663 4.66 -34.93 25.57
C PHE A 663 3.72 -33.72 25.65
N ALA A 664 2.41 -33.96 25.77
CA ALA A 664 1.45 -32.87 25.96
C ALA A 664 1.64 -32.24 27.35
N ASN A 665 1.67 -30.91 27.42
CA ASN A 665 1.87 -30.20 28.69
C ASN A 665 0.56 -29.97 29.48
N GLY A 666 -0.55 -30.59 29.05
CA GLY A 666 -1.87 -30.47 29.67
C GLY A 666 -2.55 -29.11 29.53
N CYS A 667 -1.96 -28.16 28.79
CA CYS A 667 -2.47 -26.79 28.60
C CYS A 667 -2.57 -26.40 27.11
N GLY A 668 -2.69 -27.37 26.20
CA GLY A 668 -2.74 -27.12 24.75
C GLY A 668 -1.37 -26.86 24.10
N GLY A 669 -0.26 -27.06 24.82
CA GLY A 669 1.11 -27.02 24.28
C GLY A 669 1.86 -28.35 24.46
N THR A 670 3.12 -28.39 24.03
CA THR A 670 4.01 -29.54 24.21
C THR A 670 5.16 -29.21 25.16
N VAL A 671 5.55 -30.19 25.99
CA VAL A 671 6.76 -30.14 26.81
C VAL A 671 7.78 -31.12 26.22
N SER A 672 8.99 -30.62 25.95
CA SER A 672 10.07 -31.43 25.37
C SER A 672 11.10 -31.79 26.44
N CYS A 673 11.21 -33.08 26.71
CA CYS A 673 12.09 -33.65 27.71
C CYS A 673 13.34 -34.21 27.05
N GLY A 674 14.47 -33.53 27.27
CA GLY A 674 15.77 -33.87 26.71
C GLY A 674 16.55 -34.87 27.56
N CYS A 675 17.51 -35.55 26.94
CA CYS A 675 18.45 -36.43 27.62
C CYS A 675 19.63 -35.64 28.21
N THR A 676 19.99 -35.94 29.46
CA THR A 676 21.17 -35.32 30.10
C THR A 676 22.48 -35.94 29.61
N GLY A 677 23.56 -35.16 29.58
CA GLY A 677 24.92 -35.67 29.30
C GLY A 677 25.23 -35.93 27.82
N GLY A 678 24.63 -35.18 26.90
CA GLY A 678 24.92 -35.26 25.45
C GLY A 678 24.37 -36.50 24.73
N LYS A 679 23.52 -37.28 25.42
CA LYS A 679 22.81 -38.42 24.83
C LYS A 679 21.68 -37.93 23.93
N VAL A 680 21.27 -38.77 22.97
CA VAL A 680 20.14 -38.48 22.08
C VAL A 680 18.92 -39.29 22.49
N CYS A 681 17.74 -38.73 22.27
CA CYS A 681 16.49 -39.41 22.57
C CYS A 681 16.12 -40.36 21.43
N ASN A 682 16.05 -41.66 21.70
CA ASN A 682 15.49 -42.60 20.74
C ASN A 682 13.96 -42.60 20.84
N THR A 683 13.33 -41.76 20.01
CA THR A 683 11.87 -41.62 19.97
C THR A 683 11.15 -42.81 19.34
N SER A 684 11.90 -43.72 18.70
CA SER A 684 11.38 -44.91 18.00
C SER A 684 11.30 -46.14 18.91
N ALA A 685 11.92 -46.11 20.09
CA ALA A 685 11.83 -47.17 21.09
C ALA A 685 10.58 -47.00 21.99
N SER A 686 10.02 -48.09 22.49
CA SER A 686 8.95 -48.09 23.49
C SER A 686 9.33 -49.01 24.66
N PRO A 687 9.65 -48.47 25.85
CA PRO A 687 9.68 -47.03 26.19
C PRO A 687 10.82 -46.26 25.49
N LYS A 688 10.66 -44.94 25.36
CA LYS A 688 11.64 -44.01 24.76
C LYS A 688 12.82 -43.86 25.70
N LYS A 689 14.02 -44.21 25.22
CA LYS A 689 15.24 -44.26 26.04
C LYS A 689 16.30 -43.30 25.55
N CYS A 690 17.08 -42.77 26.49
CA CYS A 690 18.26 -41.97 26.19
C CYS A 690 19.43 -42.89 25.84
N CYS A 691 19.95 -42.75 24.62
CA CYS A 691 21.01 -43.62 24.13
C CYS A 691 22.21 -42.82 23.65
N THR A 692 23.38 -43.44 23.70
CA THR A 692 24.61 -42.87 23.18
C THR A 692 24.71 -43.23 21.70
N ALA A 693 24.61 -42.23 20.83
CA ALA A 693 24.67 -42.46 19.39
C ALA A 693 26.04 -43.03 18.97
N LYS A 694 26.02 -44.04 18.10
CA LYS A 694 27.23 -44.55 17.44
C LYS A 694 27.86 -43.41 16.63
N VAL A 695 29.15 -43.18 16.84
CA VAL A 695 29.95 -42.24 16.05
C VAL A 695 30.60 -42.96 14.87
N CYS A 696 30.98 -42.21 13.83
CA CYS A 696 31.65 -42.81 12.68
C CYS A 696 32.92 -43.55 13.10
N PRO A 697 33.15 -44.78 12.59
CA PRO A 697 34.38 -45.49 12.88
C PRO A 697 35.58 -44.72 12.33
N THR A 698 36.75 -44.96 12.93
CA THR A 698 38.02 -44.42 12.41
C THR A 698 38.18 -44.83 10.95
N ARG A 699 38.45 -43.85 10.07
CA ARG A 699 38.44 -44.07 8.63
C ARG A 699 39.65 -44.91 8.21
N ALA A 700 39.40 -46.14 7.77
CA ALA A 700 40.39 -47.06 7.21
C ALA A 700 39.77 -47.95 6.12
N GLU A 701 40.58 -48.70 5.39
CA GLU A 701 40.08 -49.71 4.45
C GLU A 701 39.17 -50.72 5.15
N GLY A 702 38.03 -51.05 4.52
CA GLY A 702 36.99 -51.90 5.08
C GLY A 702 36.06 -51.23 6.11
N SER A 703 36.31 -49.98 6.50
CA SER A 703 35.45 -49.25 7.46
C SER A 703 34.07 -48.97 6.90
N GLU A 704 33.06 -48.93 7.76
CA GLU A 704 31.69 -48.59 7.37
C GLU A 704 31.61 -47.12 6.91
N CYS A 705 30.93 -46.88 5.80
CA CYS A 705 30.77 -45.56 5.19
C CYS A 705 29.40 -45.40 4.54
N GLY A 706 29.04 -44.17 4.21
CA GLY A 706 27.70 -43.79 3.78
C GLY A 706 26.79 -43.56 4.98
N THR A 707 25.48 -43.66 4.74
CA THR A 707 24.46 -43.47 5.77
C THR A 707 24.30 -44.74 6.59
N ILE A 708 24.82 -44.76 7.81
CA ILE A 708 24.74 -45.90 8.72
C ILE A 708 23.82 -45.59 9.91
N SER A 709 23.23 -46.61 10.51
CA SER A 709 22.41 -46.41 11.72
C SER A 709 23.28 -45.91 12.88
N ASN A 710 22.81 -44.88 13.57
CA ASN A 710 23.46 -44.41 14.79
C ASN A 710 23.08 -45.26 16.03
N GLN A 711 22.34 -46.37 15.82
CA GLN A 711 21.83 -47.28 16.85
C GLN A 711 20.90 -46.63 17.89
N CYS A 712 20.45 -45.42 17.62
CA CYS A 712 19.64 -44.57 18.47
C CYS A 712 18.33 -44.14 17.77
N GLY A 713 17.88 -44.90 16.78
CA GLY A 713 16.68 -44.60 16.00
C GLY A 713 16.88 -43.61 14.85
N GLY A 714 18.12 -43.10 14.64
CA GLY A 714 18.49 -42.23 13.54
C GLY A 714 19.65 -42.78 12.69
N THR A 715 20.13 -41.97 11.75
CA THR A 715 21.27 -42.29 10.89
C THR A 715 22.40 -41.26 11.03
N ILE A 716 23.63 -41.70 10.78
CA ILE A 716 24.83 -40.86 10.74
C ILE A 716 25.54 -41.10 9.40
N SER A 717 26.03 -40.03 8.77
CA SER A 717 26.73 -40.11 7.48
C SER A 717 28.24 -40.13 7.70
N CYS A 718 28.89 -41.22 7.27
CA CYS A 718 30.31 -41.46 7.50
C CYS A 718 31.10 -41.50 6.18
N GLY A 719 32.22 -40.78 6.12
CA GLY A 719 33.09 -40.71 4.95
C GLY A 719 34.27 -41.69 5.01
N CYS A 720 34.86 -41.98 3.86
CA CYS A 720 36.09 -42.78 3.74
C CYS A 720 37.37 -41.95 3.96
N PRO A 721 38.54 -42.60 4.09
CA PRO A 721 39.82 -41.89 4.08
C PRO A 721 39.93 -40.98 2.86
N SER A 722 40.44 -39.77 3.05
CA SER A 722 40.59 -38.77 1.99
C SER A 722 41.90 -38.01 2.14
N GLY A 723 42.41 -37.42 1.06
CA GLY A 723 43.71 -36.73 1.01
C GLY A 723 44.59 -37.24 -0.13
N ALA A 724 45.69 -36.54 -0.41
CA ALA A 724 46.53 -36.79 -1.59
C ALA A 724 47.07 -38.23 -1.68
N ALA A 725 47.35 -38.88 -0.55
CA ALA A 725 47.82 -40.28 -0.50
C ALA A 725 46.68 -41.33 -0.48
N ASN A 726 45.41 -40.91 -0.37
CA ASN A 726 44.24 -41.78 -0.17
C ASN A 726 43.10 -41.46 -1.17
N ALA A 727 43.45 -40.86 -2.32
CA ALA A 727 42.48 -40.31 -3.27
C ALA A 727 41.58 -41.39 -3.91
N ASN A 728 41.98 -42.67 -3.87
CA ASN A 728 41.26 -43.75 -4.53
C ASN A 728 40.27 -44.50 -3.61
N PHE A 729 40.12 -44.10 -2.35
CA PHE A 729 39.10 -44.66 -1.47
C PHE A 729 37.70 -44.21 -1.89
N LYS A 730 36.82 -45.18 -2.16
CA LYS A 730 35.40 -44.95 -2.44
C LYS A 730 34.53 -45.78 -1.50
N CYS A 731 33.38 -45.22 -1.14
CA CYS A 731 32.39 -45.98 -0.40
C CYS A 731 31.62 -46.88 -1.37
N THR A 732 31.86 -48.18 -1.33
CA THR A 732 31.22 -49.16 -2.20
C THR A 732 30.51 -50.17 -1.32
N SER A 733 29.19 -50.34 -1.52
CA SER A 733 28.35 -51.24 -0.71
C SER A 733 28.47 -51.02 0.80
N GLY A 734 28.56 -49.75 1.23
CA GLY A 734 28.62 -49.36 2.64
C GLY A 734 29.97 -49.60 3.33
N ARG A 735 31.01 -49.98 2.58
CA ARG A 735 32.38 -50.09 3.09
C ARG A 735 33.39 -49.30 2.24
N CYS A 736 34.41 -48.78 2.90
CA CYS A 736 35.50 -48.10 2.23
C CYS A 736 36.38 -49.11 1.50
N THR A 737 36.33 -49.06 0.17
CA THR A 737 37.15 -49.88 -0.71
C THR A 737 38.13 -48.98 -1.45
N CYS A 738 39.38 -49.41 -1.60
CA CYS A 738 40.34 -48.69 -2.42
C CYS A 738 40.74 -49.50 -3.64
N VAL A 739 40.82 -48.84 -4.79
CA VAL A 739 41.42 -49.42 -5.99
C VAL A 739 42.82 -48.84 -6.12
N LYS A 740 43.83 -49.70 -5.89
CA LYS A 740 45.23 -49.30 -5.96
C LYS A 740 45.56 -48.76 -7.34
N ASP A 741 46.31 -47.66 -7.38
CA ASP A 741 46.82 -47.12 -8.64
C ASP A 741 47.81 -48.09 -9.30
N THR A 742 48.02 -47.93 -10.60
CA THR A 742 48.92 -48.77 -11.39
C THR A 742 50.18 -48.01 -11.79
N CYS A 743 51.25 -48.72 -12.11
CA CYS A 743 52.55 -48.11 -12.43
C CYS A 743 52.50 -47.16 -13.62
N ARG A 744 51.64 -47.40 -14.61
CA ARG A 744 51.45 -46.56 -15.83
C ARG A 744 52.78 -46.11 -16.46
N GLY A 745 53.77 -47.00 -16.51
CA GLY A 745 55.10 -46.74 -17.07
C GLY A 745 56.11 -46.03 -16.15
N ARG A 746 55.75 -45.76 -14.89
CA ARG A 746 56.66 -45.22 -13.86
C ARG A 746 57.54 -46.34 -13.29
N THR A 747 58.78 -46.04 -12.90
CA THR A 747 59.70 -46.98 -12.24
C THR A 747 60.01 -46.53 -10.81
N GLY A 748 60.30 -47.50 -9.93
CA GLY A 748 60.57 -47.25 -8.50
C GLY A 748 59.32 -47.20 -7.61
N PRO A 749 59.47 -46.80 -6.33
CA PRO A 749 58.36 -46.71 -5.37
C PRO A 749 57.40 -45.57 -5.72
N GLN A 750 56.13 -45.89 -5.96
CA GLN A 750 55.05 -44.94 -6.25
C GLN A 750 53.96 -45.05 -5.19
N PRO A 751 53.27 -43.97 -4.80
CA PRO A 751 52.12 -44.08 -3.91
C PRO A 751 51.00 -44.87 -4.60
N ASP A 752 50.40 -45.84 -3.92
CA ASP A 752 49.29 -46.62 -4.47
C ASP A 752 47.94 -45.88 -4.39
N LEU A 753 47.96 -44.65 -3.87
CA LEU A 753 46.81 -43.77 -3.62
C LEU A 753 45.73 -44.38 -2.69
N CYS A 754 46.12 -45.42 -1.96
CA CYS A 754 45.37 -46.11 -0.92
C CYS A 754 46.11 -46.07 0.44
N GLY A 755 47.04 -45.14 0.61
CA GLY A 755 47.87 -44.99 1.81
C GLY A 755 49.09 -45.90 1.86
N GLY A 756 49.33 -46.70 0.81
CA GLY A 756 50.49 -47.57 0.65
C GLY A 756 51.42 -47.14 -0.47
N THR A 757 52.43 -47.98 -0.74
CA THR A 757 53.41 -47.77 -1.82
C THR A 757 53.44 -48.99 -2.73
N LEU A 758 53.31 -48.75 -4.03
CA LEU A 758 53.45 -49.72 -5.09
C LEU A 758 54.90 -49.72 -5.60
N GLN A 759 55.51 -50.89 -5.77
CA GLN A 759 56.86 -51.01 -6.35
C GLN A 759 56.76 -51.31 -7.83
N CYS A 760 57.15 -50.36 -8.67
CA CYS A 760 57.08 -50.50 -10.11
C CYS A 760 58.42 -50.97 -10.69
N GLY A 761 58.44 -52.23 -11.14
CA GLY A 761 59.56 -52.82 -11.88
C GLY A 761 59.55 -52.42 -13.34
N GLY A 762 60.74 -52.16 -13.90
CA GLY A 762 60.96 -51.83 -15.31
C GLY A 762 60.93 -53.05 -16.21
#